data_AF-A0A399X860-F1
#
_entry.id   AF-A0A399X860-F1
#
_cell.length_a   1.000
_cell.length_b   1.000
_cell.length_c   1.000
_cell.angle_alpha   90.00
_cell.angle_beta   90.00
_cell.angle_gamma   90.00
#
_symmetry.space_group_name_H-M   'P 1'
#
loop_
_entity.id
_entity.type
_entity.pdbx_description
1 polymer ?
#
loop_
_entity_poly.entity_id
_entity_poly.type
_entity_poly.pdbx_seq_one_letter_code
_entity_poly.pdbx_strand_id
1 'polypeptide(L)'
;MARDELTQKPPGLSRREVLTAGLSLGVVGLPIRWRPRLPGRDSMRPAVPTFAYFSDTHVSLKRNVAECRALMEEIEGVVRPSLAINGGDVVDYGWKGEYDSYDSVLSGLPFRTHHIPGNHDVRWAGLGLKIFSERVGAPYRSFDWEGCHFALLDSTVPLSHWGHFESEMLRWLEDDLDRVGRRTPVFLATHHWVGRDQVMADNESALRKVIEPYNVKIVLTGHGHNDLLWRWDGFLCTMNKGLYQGSYQKVEVDQESGEVRLYRRTVEKPQLRLLAAVNLASDREKRRVWHVSPSEYEAGAPLTAPPDASEFRWNAGNWKPIESRSLGTEGLSPGVHLLSLRAGQEGQAESFPIRVNSKGAFFRIGWERKLSGGVMSHLLIAEGSLFMSAMDGAVYRMRASDGALEWRAKTGGYCHSSPRICAGTLVVGSADGFVYGLDPKDGAVLWKHPTQGPMYGSAAFARGVAAIGGGDGRIYGIEPKTGKETWRFELPPGDTAFVQSPAAADGERFYFGSWDKHLYALDALTGKQLWRRLCTQSTFAFSPAIGGPAVAQNRVLVPANGNELYCFDAASGEPLWKAASPGDKFGYSGPRIEGDRVFIGCLGDKGEVRCVSLEEGKELWAAATGQVIYDSTPAVSEGIVSVGSVSGALWGIDAASGAIVGSFQFPTGHFLSSPAMDGRAVYAATYSDWVMRLDFS
;
A
#
# COMPACT_ATOMS: atom_id res chain seq x y z
N MET A 1 50.39 17.67 32.28
CA MET A 1 51.86 17.52 32.14
C MET A 1 52.17 17.38 30.65
N ALA A 2 53.33 17.88 30.23
CA ALA A 2 54.06 17.60 28.97
C ALA A 2 54.05 16.10 28.57
N ARG A 3 54.33 15.59 27.36
CA ARG A 3 54.72 16.07 26.00
C ARG A 3 54.80 14.81 25.07
N ASP A 4 54.89 14.81 23.74
CA ASP A 4 54.57 15.72 22.60
C ASP A 4 54.73 14.91 21.27
N GLU A 5 54.12 15.37 20.16
CA GLU A 5 54.59 15.17 18.75
C GLU A 5 54.65 13.73 18.12
N LEU A 6 54.66 13.49 16.79
CA LEU A 6 54.42 14.31 15.58
C LEU A 6 53.84 13.48 14.41
N THR A 7 53.27 14.21 13.47
CA THR A 7 52.53 13.91 12.23
C THR A 7 53.16 13.06 11.10
N GLN A 8 52.27 12.65 10.16
CA GLN A 8 52.33 12.83 8.68
C GLN A 8 52.41 11.58 7.76
N LYS A 9 51.87 11.79 6.53
CA LYS A 9 51.53 10.81 5.48
C LYS A 9 52.63 10.72 4.38
N PRO A 10 52.58 9.70 3.48
CA PRO A 10 53.70 9.36 2.58
C PRO A 10 53.58 9.98 1.16
N PRO A 11 54.66 9.91 0.36
CA PRO A 11 54.63 9.88 -1.10
C PRO A 11 54.92 8.45 -1.65
N GLY A 12 54.71 8.23 -2.96
CA GLY A 12 54.90 6.93 -3.62
C GLY A 12 55.68 7.00 -4.95
N LEU A 13 55.45 5.99 -5.83
CA LEU A 13 56.15 5.73 -7.12
C LEU A 13 57.58 5.15 -6.94
N SER A 14 58.17 4.36 -7.84
CA SER A 14 57.82 4.06 -9.25
C SER A 14 58.20 2.62 -9.70
N ARG A 15 58.43 2.38 -11.00
CA ARG A 15 58.52 1.08 -11.70
C ARG A 15 59.96 0.54 -11.88
N ARG A 16 60.01 -0.80 -12.07
CA ARG A 16 60.83 -1.60 -13.04
C ARG A 16 62.29 -1.97 -12.73
N GLU A 17 62.64 -3.16 -13.27
CA GLU A 17 63.96 -3.62 -13.77
C GLU A 17 65.02 -4.10 -12.74
N VAL A 18 65.84 -5.16 -12.96
CA VAL A 18 65.80 -6.30 -13.93
C VAL A 18 66.84 -7.44 -13.59
N LEU A 19 66.62 -8.66 -14.12
CA LEU A 19 67.59 -9.76 -14.49
C LEU A 19 68.40 -10.65 -13.49
N THR A 20 68.18 -11.99 -13.63
CA THR A 20 69.13 -13.16 -13.66
C THR A 20 70.08 -13.47 -12.48
N ALA A 21 70.64 -14.69 -12.30
CA ALA A 21 70.57 -16.05 -12.92
C ALA A 21 70.70 -17.09 -11.76
N GLY A 22 70.68 -18.42 -11.87
CA GLY A 22 70.57 -19.45 -12.92
C GLY A 22 70.76 -20.82 -12.20
N LEU A 23 70.19 -21.94 -12.65
CA LEU A 23 70.87 -22.89 -13.55
C LEU A 23 69.92 -24.02 -13.97
N SER A 24 70.23 -24.62 -15.12
CA SER A 24 69.42 -25.58 -15.86
C SER A 24 69.79 -27.04 -15.61
N LEU A 25 68.85 -27.95 -15.80
CA LEU A 25 69.05 -29.18 -16.58
C LEU A 25 67.70 -29.66 -17.14
N GLY A 26 67.64 -29.96 -18.43
CA GLY A 26 66.41 -30.32 -19.13
C GLY A 26 66.45 -31.73 -19.72
N VAL A 27 65.28 -32.36 -19.83
CA VAL A 27 65.05 -33.53 -20.67
C VAL A 27 63.80 -33.27 -21.50
N VAL A 28 63.88 -33.52 -22.80
CA VAL A 28 62.79 -33.26 -23.76
C VAL A 28 61.84 -34.45 -23.80
N GLY A 29 60.55 -34.19 -23.61
CA GLY A 29 59.46 -35.15 -23.80
C GLY A 29 58.23 -34.47 -24.38
N LEU A 30 57.68 -35.03 -25.47
CA LEU A 30 56.54 -34.46 -26.21
C LEU A 30 55.22 -34.53 -25.41
N PRO A 31 54.26 -33.62 -25.66
CA PRO A 31 53.11 -33.43 -24.78
C PRO A 31 51.95 -34.39 -25.09
N ILE A 32 51.51 -35.17 -24.09
CA ILE A 32 50.18 -35.78 -24.06
C ILE A 32 49.35 -35.10 -22.96
N ARG A 33 48.71 -33.98 -23.30
CA ARG A 33 47.66 -33.37 -22.46
C ARG A 33 46.32 -34.00 -22.78
N TRP A 34 46.04 -35.17 -22.20
CA TRP A 34 44.66 -35.57 -21.96
C TRP A 34 44.15 -34.81 -20.73
N ARG A 35 43.58 -33.61 -20.96
CA ARG A 35 42.57 -33.05 -20.06
C ARG A 35 41.23 -33.26 -20.75
N PRO A 36 40.23 -33.90 -20.10
CA PRO A 36 38.87 -33.90 -20.63
C PRO A 36 38.44 -32.45 -20.85
N ARG A 37 37.84 -32.16 -22.00
CA ARG A 37 37.04 -30.93 -22.12
C ARG A 37 35.89 -31.07 -21.13
N LEU A 38 35.84 -30.19 -20.13
CA LEU A 38 34.59 -29.95 -19.43
C LEU A 38 33.53 -29.57 -20.48
N PRO A 39 32.31 -30.12 -20.43
CA PRO A 39 31.25 -29.72 -21.34
C PRO A 39 31.05 -28.21 -21.32
N GLY A 40 30.80 -27.61 -22.48
CA GLY A 40 30.43 -26.20 -22.56
C GLY A 40 29.12 -25.94 -21.82
N ARG A 41 28.94 -24.72 -21.29
CA ARG A 41 27.77 -24.33 -20.47
C ARG A 41 26.40 -24.64 -21.11
N ASP A 42 26.32 -24.80 -22.43
CA ASP A 42 25.07 -25.14 -23.12
C ASP A 42 24.56 -26.57 -22.86
N SER A 43 25.39 -27.51 -22.40
CA SER A 43 24.96 -28.90 -22.16
C SER A 43 24.24 -29.14 -20.81
N MET A 44 23.79 -28.06 -20.15
CA MET A 44 23.22 -28.09 -18.79
C MET A 44 21.81 -27.46 -18.69
N ARG A 45 21.26 -26.93 -19.79
CA ARG A 45 19.87 -26.45 -19.80
C ARG A 45 18.90 -27.64 -19.62
N PRO A 46 17.79 -27.48 -18.88
CA PRO A 46 16.73 -28.49 -18.87
C PRO A 46 16.20 -28.70 -20.29
N ALA A 47 15.77 -29.93 -20.60
CA ALA A 47 15.28 -30.29 -21.93
C ALA A 47 14.04 -29.48 -22.36
N VAL A 48 13.24 -29.06 -21.39
CA VAL A 48 12.11 -28.13 -21.56
C VAL A 48 12.48 -26.78 -20.92
N PRO A 49 12.29 -25.64 -21.60
CA PRO A 49 12.52 -24.33 -21.01
C PRO A 49 11.78 -24.17 -19.68
N THR A 50 12.52 -23.77 -18.65
CA THR A 50 12.03 -23.77 -17.26
C THR A 50 12.33 -22.43 -16.58
N PHE A 51 11.38 -21.92 -15.80
CA PHE A 51 11.61 -20.86 -14.82
C PHE A 51 11.22 -21.29 -13.41
N ALA A 52 11.82 -20.64 -12.41
CA ALA A 52 11.45 -20.80 -11.00
C ALA A 52 10.53 -19.65 -10.56
N TYR A 53 9.54 -19.94 -9.72
CA TYR A 53 8.74 -18.92 -9.04
C TYR A 53 8.77 -19.13 -7.53
N PHE A 54 9.01 -18.06 -6.80
CA PHE A 54 8.90 -17.98 -5.35
C PHE A 54 8.43 -16.58 -4.96
N SER A 55 8.08 -16.37 -3.70
CA SER A 55 7.73 -15.07 -3.12
C SER A 55 8.10 -15.09 -1.64
N ASP A 56 7.83 -14.01 -0.91
CA ASP A 56 7.88 -13.97 0.56
C ASP A 56 9.24 -14.52 1.04
N THR A 57 10.30 -13.89 0.54
CA THR A 57 11.69 -14.23 0.87
C THR A 57 12.06 -13.72 2.26
N HIS A 58 11.45 -12.59 2.68
CA HIS A 58 11.53 -12.04 4.04
C HIS A 58 12.98 -11.99 4.58
N VAL A 59 13.95 -11.64 3.73
CA VAL A 59 15.36 -11.62 4.14
C VAL A 59 15.62 -10.41 5.02
N SER A 60 15.99 -10.64 6.27
CA SER A 60 16.46 -9.61 7.20
C SER A 60 17.96 -9.71 7.46
N LEU A 61 18.47 -8.73 8.22
CA LEU A 61 19.86 -8.67 8.70
C LEU A 61 20.25 -9.94 9.50
N LYS A 62 20.75 -10.94 8.76
CA LYS A 62 21.32 -12.24 9.21
C LYS A 62 20.33 -13.33 9.66
N ARG A 63 19.02 -13.09 9.77
CA ARG A 63 18.10 -14.03 10.46
C ARG A 63 17.87 -15.35 9.71
N ASN A 64 17.72 -15.29 8.39
CA ASN A 64 17.31 -16.41 7.52
C ASN A 64 18.12 -16.48 6.21
N VAL A 65 19.26 -15.78 6.16
CA VAL A 65 20.09 -15.62 4.95
C VAL A 65 20.65 -16.97 4.49
N ALA A 66 21.10 -17.82 5.43
CA ALA A 66 21.68 -19.13 5.12
C ALA A 66 20.61 -20.12 4.63
N GLU A 67 19.43 -20.09 5.23
CA GLU A 67 18.27 -20.92 4.88
C GLU A 67 17.75 -20.56 3.49
N CYS A 68 17.55 -19.27 3.20
CA CYS A 68 17.14 -18.80 1.87
C CYS A 68 18.21 -19.12 0.82
N ARG A 69 19.51 -18.97 1.16
CA ARG A 69 20.61 -19.34 0.29
C ARG A 69 20.61 -20.83 -0.07
N ALA A 70 20.46 -21.71 0.91
CA ALA A 70 20.39 -23.16 0.68
C ALA A 70 19.21 -23.55 -0.23
N LEU A 71 18.07 -22.88 -0.09
CA LEU A 71 16.92 -23.08 -0.98
C LEU A 71 17.15 -22.57 -2.40
N MET A 72 17.90 -21.47 -2.58
CA MET A 72 18.30 -21.01 -3.92
C MET A 72 19.28 -21.97 -4.60
N GLU A 73 20.20 -22.59 -3.85
CA GLU A 73 21.08 -23.65 -4.35
C GLU A 73 20.30 -24.93 -4.69
N GLU A 74 19.27 -25.27 -3.91
CA GLU A 74 18.33 -26.36 -4.24
C GLU A 74 17.56 -26.06 -5.54
N ILE A 75 17.06 -24.82 -5.71
CA ILE A 75 16.44 -24.37 -6.96
C ILE A 75 17.42 -24.50 -8.14
N GLU A 76 18.69 -24.08 -7.98
CA GLU A 76 19.71 -24.26 -9.01
C GLU A 76 19.88 -25.74 -9.39
N GLY A 77 20.08 -26.63 -8.40
CA GLY A 77 20.35 -28.04 -8.65
C GLY A 77 19.17 -28.86 -9.18
N VAL A 78 17.96 -28.59 -8.65
CA VAL A 78 16.73 -29.36 -8.86
C VAL A 78 15.84 -28.78 -9.96
N VAL A 79 15.65 -27.45 -9.98
CA VAL A 79 14.81 -26.79 -10.99
C VAL A 79 15.61 -26.47 -12.25
N ARG A 80 16.89 -26.09 -12.10
CA ARG A 80 17.78 -25.65 -13.19
C ARG A 80 17.15 -24.57 -14.08
N PRO A 81 16.62 -23.48 -13.49
CA PRO A 81 15.85 -22.51 -14.24
C PRO A 81 16.73 -21.67 -15.18
N SER A 82 16.17 -21.22 -16.30
CA SER A 82 16.77 -20.19 -17.17
C SER A 82 16.62 -18.79 -16.57
N LEU A 83 15.54 -18.54 -15.85
CA LEU A 83 15.25 -17.32 -15.08
C LEU A 83 14.40 -17.66 -13.85
N ALA A 84 14.39 -16.79 -12.85
CA ALA A 84 13.49 -16.87 -11.72
C ALA A 84 12.60 -15.62 -11.61
N ILE A 85 11.46 -15.75 -10.95
CA ILE A 85 10.58 -14.63 -10.59
C ILE A 85 10.36 -14.68 -9.06
N ASN A 86 10.66 -13.58 -8.38
CA ASN A 86 10.32 -13.34 -6.99
C ASN A 86 9.05 -12.46 -6.91
N GLY A 87 7.99 -13.00 -6.33
CA GLY A 87 6.66 -12.40 -6.20
C GLY A 87 6.49 -11.38 -5.07
N GLY A 88 7.54 -10.66 -4.70
CA GLY A 88 7.52 -9.64 -3.64
C GLY A 88 7.78 -10.18 -2.23
N ASP A 89 7.87 -9.25 -1.28
CA ASP A 89 8.37 -9.45 0.08
C ASP A 89 9.79 -10.02 0.04
N VAL A 90 10.68 -9.27 -0.62
CA VAL A 90 12.09 -9.62 -0.79
C VAL A 90 12.81 -9.56 0.56
N VAL A 91 12.52 -8.52 1.36
CA VAL A 91 13.11 -8.26 2.67
C VAL A 91 12.03 -8.04 3.74
N ASP A 92 12.36 -8.21 5.03
CA ASP A 92 11.38 -8.08 6.14
C ASP A 92 10.85 -6.64 6.30
N TYR A 93 11.68 -5.61 6.08
CA TYR A 93 11.34 -4.22 6.44
C TYR A 93 11.61 -3.16 5.36
N GLY A 94 12.13 -3.55 4.19
CA GLY A 94 12.49 -2.61 3.14
C GLY A 94 13.76 -1.79 3.46
N TRP A 95 14.54 -2.19 4.47
CA TRP A 95 15.70 -1.42 4.93
C TRP A 95 16.92 -1.67 4.04
N LYS A 96 17.75 -0.63 3.85
CA LYS A 96 18.85 -0.66 2.86
C LYS A 96 19.84 -1.82 3.07
N GLY A 97 20.14 -2.17 4.31
CA GLY A 97 21.06 -3.26 4.65
C GLY A 97 20.47 -4.68 4.48
N GLU A 98 19.15 -4.81 4.40
CA GLU A 98 18.52 -6.11 4.15
C GLU A 98 18.73 -6.55 2.69
N TYR A 99 18.71 -5.60 1.74
CA TYR A 99 19.05 -5.86 0.35
C TYR A 99 20.52 -6.31 0.17
N ASP A 100 21.46 -5.87 1.02
CA ASP A 100 22.84 -6.41 1.03
C ASP A 100 22.84 -7.90 1.41
N SER A 101 21.95 -8.29 2.33
CA SER A 101 21.77 -9.68 2.74
C SER A 101 21.09 -10.50 1.64
N TYR A 102 20.09 -9.94 0.96
CA TYR A 102 19.41 -10.58 -0.17
C TYR A 102 20.32 -10.76 -1.41
N ASP A 103 21.17 -9.78 -1.72
CA ASP A 103 22.18 -9.91 -2.78
C ASP A 103 23.13 -11.09 -2.51
N SER A 104 23.45 -11.37 -1.24
CA SER A 104 24.26 -12.54 -0.86
C SER A 104 23.52 -13.88 -1.06
N VAL A 105 22.20 -13.91 -0.89
CA VAL A 105 21.35 -15.08 -1.20
C VAL A 105 21.42 -15.40 -2.70
N LEU A 106 21.39 -14.38 -3.56
CA LEU A 106 21.43 -14.56 -5.03
C LEU A 106 22.84 -14.70 -5.63
N SER A 107 23.89 -14.35 -4.88
CA SER A 107 25.26 -14.20 -5.41
C SER A 107 25.81 -15.47 -6.08
N GLY A 108 26.19 -15.37 -7.34
CA GLY A 108 26.83 -16.47 -8.08
C GLY A 108 25.89 -17.52 -8.69
N LEU A 109 24.57 -17.40 -8.50
CA LEU A 109 23.59 -18.24 -9.21
C LEU A 109 23.68 -18.01 -10.73
N PRO A 110 23.47 -19.04 -11.58
CA PRO A 110 23.70 -18.95 -13.03
C PRO A 110 22.53 -18.32 -13.81
N PHE A 111 21.45 -17.92 -13.14
CA PHE A 111 20.21 -17.40 -13.73
C PHE A 111 19.85 -16.02 -13.17
N ARG A 112 19.07 -15.25 -13.93
CA ARG A 112 18.56 -13.94 -13.48
C ARG A 112 17.25 -14.10 -12.72
N THR A 113 17.14 -13.47 -11.55
CA THR A 113 15.86 -13.27 -10.87
C THR A 113 15.24 -11.95 -11.32
N HIS A 114 13.96 -12.00 -11.69
CA HIS A 114 13.09 -10.84 -11.87
C HIS A 114 12.21 -10.67 -10.63
N HIS A 115 11.80 -9.45 -10.32
CA HIS A 115 11.09 -9.14 -9.08
C HIS A 115 9.95 -8.17 -9.33
N ILE A 116 8.96 -8.26 -8.45
CA ILE A 116 7.99 -7.21 -8.08
C ILE A 116 8.19 -6.89 -6.59
N PRO A 117 7.81 -5.70 -6.10
CA PRO A 117 7.79 -5.41 -4.67
C PRO A 117 6.62 -6.13 -3.99
N GLY A 118 6.76 -6.42 -2.71
CA GLY A 118 5.66 -6.75 -1.80
C GLY A 118 5.47 -5.68 -0.74
N ASN A 119 4.46 -5.85 0.13
CA ASN A 119 4.16 -4.81 1.11
C ASN A 119 5.30 -4.64 2.13
N HIS A 120 6.06 -5.68 2.46
CA HIS A 120 7.21 -5.54 3.37
C HIS A 120 8.35 -4.70 2.77
N ASP A 121 8.50 -4.71 1.45
CA ASP A 121 9.51 -3.91 0.74
C ASP A 121 9.20 -2.39 0.77
N VAL A 122 7.93 -1.99 0.97
CA VAL A 122 7.48 -0.59 0.86
C VAL A 122 6.78 -0.01 2.09
N ARG A 123 6.37 -0.83 3.06
CA ARG A 123 5.52 -0.41 4.19
C ARG A 123 6.28 0.09 5.40
N TRP A 124 7.42 -0.53 5.71
CA TRP A 124 8.09 -0.38 7.02
C TRP A 124 9.25 0.61 7.02
N ALA A 125 9.46 1.31 5.91
CA ALA A 125 10.55 2.25 5.69
C ALA A 125 10.07 3.46 4.89
N GLY A 126 10.37 4.67 5.35
CA GLY A 126 10.07 5.92 4.63
C GLY A 126 10.76 6.04 3.26
N LEU A 127 11.74 5.17 2.97
CA LEU A 127 12.42 5.09 1.68
C LEU A 127 12.21 3.74 0.95
N GLY A 128 11.32 2.87 1.43
CA GLY A 128 11.22 1.46 0.99
C GLY A 128 11.15 1.26 -0.53
N LEU A 129 10.14 1.84 -1.19
CA LEU A 129 9.98 1.73 -2.65
C LEU A 129 11.16 2.34 -3.45
N LYS A 130 11.79 3.39 -2.92
CA LYS A 130 13.00 3.99 -3.51
C LYS A 130 14.19 3.02 -3.40
N ILE A 131 14.40 2.43 -2.22
CA ILE A 131 15.45 1.44 -2.00
C ILE A 131 15.21 0.21 -2.88
N PHE A 132 13.98 -0.32 -2.94
CA PHE A 132 13.62 -1.41 -3.86
C PHE A 132 13.99 -1.06 -5.31
N SER A 133 13.59 0.14 -5.77
CA SER A 133 13.85 0.59 -7.14
C SER A 133 15.34 0.74 -7.45
N GLU A 134 16.14 1.24 -6.50
CA GLU A 134 17.59 1.39 -6.61
C GLU A 134 18.35 0.04 -6.55
N ARG A 135 17.83 -0.95 -5.81
CA ARG A 135 18.49 -2.24 -5.56
C ARG A 135 18.06 -3.36 -6.53
N VAL A 136 16.81 -3.36 -6.94
CA VAL A 136 16.13 -4.46 -7.65
C VAL A 136 15.60 -4.03 -9.03
N GLY A 137 15.28 -2.74 -9.18
CA GLY A 137 14.82 -2.12 -10.43
C GLY A 137 13.35 -1.72 -10.40
N ALA A 138 12.84 -1.29 -11.55
CA ALA A 138 11.47 -0.77 -11.69
C ALA A 138 10.41 -1.71 -11.08
N PRO A 139 9.43 -1.17 -10.32
CA PRO A 139 8.52 -1.97 -9.51
C PRO A 139 7.51 -2.77 -10.35
N TYR A 140 7.15 -2.26 -11.53
CA TYR A 140 6.44 -3.00 -12.58
C TYR A 140 7.21 -2.92 -13.89
N ARG A 141 7.04 -3.94 -14.74
CA ARG A 141 7.70 -4.09 -16.05
C ARG A 141 7.15 -5.30 -16.80
N SER A 142 7.45 -5.41 -18.09
CA SER A 142 7.21 -6.65 -18.84
C SER A 142 8.42 -7.08 -19.67
N PHE A 143 8.41 -8.34 -20.10
CA PHE A 143 9.43 -8.93 -20.98
C PHE A 143 8.89 -10.17 -21.70
N ASP A 144 9.51 -10.53 -22.82
CA ASP A 144 9.20 -11.75 -23.56
C ASP A 144 10.24 -12.84 -23.28
N TRP A 145 9.79 -14.09 -23.13
CA TRP A 145 10.66 -15.26 -22.95
C TRP A 145 9.96 -16.53 -23.46
N GLU A 146 10.66 -17.32 -24.29
CA GLU A 146 10.20 -18.61 -24.84
C GLU A 146 8.78 -18.55 -25.44
N GLY A 147 8.53 -17.57 -26.31
CA GLY A 147 7.25 -17.37 -26.99
C GLY A 147 6.10 -16.90 -26.09
N CYS A 148 6.36 -16.64 -24.81
CA CYS A 148 5.41 -16.13 -23.84
C CYS A 148 5.77 -14.70 -23.42
N HIS A 149 4.76 -13.95 -23.03
CA HIS A 149 4.90 -12.60 -22.49
C HIS A 149 4.72 -12.61 -20.97
N PHE A 150 5.54 -11.85 -20.23
CA PHE A 150 5.52 -11.77 -18.78
C PHE A 150 5.26 -10.34 -18.34
N ALA A 151 4.11 -10.11 -17.70
CA ALA A 151 3.77 -8.82 -17.10
C ALA A 151 3.92 -8.92 -15.57
N LEU A 152 4.82 -8.11 -15.02
CA LEU A 152 5.13 -8.02 -13.60
C LEU A 152 4.54 -6.73 -13.05
N LEU A 153 3.57 -6.82 -12.14
CA LEU A 153 2.80 -5.68 -11.63
C LEU A 153 3.19 -5.32 -10.19
N ASP A 154 3.22 -4.01 -9.93
CA ASP A 154 3.29 -3.45 -8.59
C ASP A 154 1.87 -3.28 -8.04
N SER A 155 1.46 -4.18 -7.15
CA SER A 155 0.20 -4.03 -6.41
C SER A 155 0.41 -3.37 -5.04
N THR A 156 1.59 -2.83 -4.76
CA THR A 156 1.94 -2.31 -3.45
C THR A 156 1.51 -0.86 -3.27
N VAL A 157 1.11 -0.56 -2.04
CA VAL A 157 0.73 0.79 -1.64
C VAL A 157 1.69 1.20 -0.52
N PRO A 158 2.51 2.24 -0.70
CA PRO A 158 3.48 2.69 0.28
C PRO A 158 2.83 2.90 1.66
N LEU A 159 3.48 2.38 2.70
CA LEU A 159 3.01 2.43 4.10
C LEU A 159 1.66 1.71 4.39
N SER A 160 1.08 1.01 3.42
CA SER A 160 -0.16 0.23 3.55
C SER A 160 0.10 -1.28 3.67
N HIS A 161 -0.91 -2.01 4.18
CA HIS A 161 -0.99 -3.48 4.08
C HIS A 161 -1.72 -3.96 2.84
N TRP A 162 -2.73 -3.21 2.41
CA TRP A 162 -3.67 -3.57 1.34
C TRP A 162 -3.11 -3.12 -0.01
N GLY A 163 -3.38 -3.92 -1.04
CA GLY A 163 -2.91 -3.66 -2.39
C GLY A 163 -3.89 -2.83 -3.23
N HIS A 164 -3.37 -2.28 -4.32
CA HIS A 164 -4.14 -1.58 -5.35
C HIS A 164 -3.35 -1.55 -6.64
N PHE A 165 -4.04 -1.62 -7.78
CA PHE A 165 -3.42 -1.48 -9.10
C PHE A 165 -3.68 -0.07 -9.63
N GLU A 166 -2.67 0.81 -9.56
CA GLU A 166 -2.81 2.21 -9.98
C GLU A 166 -3.39 2.35 -11.41
N SER A 167 -4.32 3.28 -11.59
CA SER A 167 -5.01 3.51 -12.87
C SER A 167 -4.08 3.88 -14.03
N GLU A 168 -2.85 4.35 -13.76
CA GLU A 168 -1.81 4.58 -14.79
C GLU A 168 -1.08 3.29 -15.17
N MET A 169 -0.80 2.40 -14.20
CA MET A 169 -0.21 1.08 -14.47
C MET A 169 -1.21 0.16 -15.19
N LEU A 170 -2.50 0.22 -14.86
CA LEU A 170 -3.52 -0.57 -15.57
C LEU A 170 -3.66 -0.15 -17.04
N ARG A 171 -3.54 1.15 -17.35
CA ARG A 171 -3.48 1.65 -18.74
C ARG A 171 -2.20 1.21 -19.45
N TRP A 172 -1.05 1.31 -18.78
CA TRP A 172 0.21 0.77 -19.31
C TRP A 172 0.07 -0.72 -19.63
N LEU A 173 -0.54 -1.53 -18.76
CA LEU A 173 -0.76 -2.95 -18.99
C LEU A 173 -1.70 -3.21 -20.19
N GLU A 174 -2.74 -2.41 -20.37
CA GLU A 174 -3.63 -2.51 -21.53
C GLU A 174 -2.86 -2.25 -22.84
N ASP A 175 -2.09 -1.15 -22.91
CA ASP A 175 -1.22 -0.82 -24.05
C ASP A 175 -0.15 -1.90 -24.31
N ASP A 176 0.42 -2.46 -23.25
CA ASP A 176 1.46 -3.50 -23.29
C ASP A 176 0.92 -4.83 -23.83
N LEU A 177 -0.30 -5.20 -23.41
CA LEU A 177 -1.00 -6.40 -23.86
C LEU A 177 -1.55 -6.28 -25.28
N ASP A 178 -2.10 -5.13 -25.67
CA ASP A 178 -2.55 -4.89 -27.06
C ASP A 178 -1.36 -4.94 -28.04
N ARG A 179 -0.17 -4.46 -27.63
CA ARG A 179 1.06 -4.56 -28.44
C ARG A 179 1.48 -6.01 -28.71
N VAL A 180 1.45 -6.88 -27.69
CA VAL A 180 1.85 -8.30 -27.86
C VAL A 180 0.73 -9.18 -28.43
N GLY A 181 -0.51 -8.72 -28.36
CA GLY A 181 -1.66 -9.30 -29.04
C GLY A 181 -2.33 -10.46 -28.30
N ARG A 182 -3.66 -10.55 -28.44
CA ARG A 182 -4.57 -11.42 -27.68
C ARG A 182 -4.29 -12.93 -27.67
N ARG A 183 -3.46 -13.43 -28.60
CA ARG A 183 -3.12 -14.86 -28.69
C ARG A 183 -1.83 -15.23 -27.97
N THR A 184 -0.94 -14.27 -27.73
CA THR A 184 0.35 -14.50 -27.07
C THR A 184 0.11 -15.01 -25.64
N PRO A 185 0.70 -16.15 -25.22
CA PRO A 185 0.53 -16.67 -23.87
C PRO A 185 1.10 -15.67 -22.85
N VAL A 186 0.30 -15.25 -21.87
CA VAL A 186 0.71 -14.26 -20.86
C VAL A 186 0.86 -14.92 -19.48
N PHE A 187 1.96 -14.63 -18.80
CA PHE A 187 2.12 -14.84 -17.37
C PHE A 187 2.01 -13.49 -16.66
N LEU A 188 1.19 -13.44 -15.61
CA LEU A 188 1.02 -12.25 -14.79
C LEU A 188 1.62 -12.51 -13.40
N ALA A 189 2.31 -11.53 -12.83
CA ALA A 189 2.72 -11.58 -11.42
C ALA A 189 2.25 -10.33 -10.66
N THR A 190 1.74 -10.53 -9.45
CA THR A 190 1.35 -9.50 -8.48
C THR A 190 1.68 -10.01 -7.08
N HIS A 191 2.10 -9.17 -6.14
CA HIS A 191 2.37 -9.65 -4.79
C HIS A 191 1.05 -9.99 -4.07
N HIS A 192 0.17 -9.01 -3.93
CA HIS A 192 -1.16 -9.21 -3.35
C HIS A 192 -2.00 -10.16 -4.23
N TRP A 193 -2.72 -11.07 -3.59
CA TRP A 193 -3.57 -12.05 -4.28
C TRP A 193 -4.86 -11.42 -4.82
N VAL A 194 -5.44 -12.08 -5.82
CA VAL A 194 -6.67 -11.67 -6.49
C VAL A 194 -7.65 -12.84 -6.62
N GLY A 195 -8.95 -12.54 -6.60
CA GLY A 195 -10.00 -13.51 -6.88
C GLY A 195 -10.21 -14.54 -5.77
N ARG A 196 -10.21 -14.09 -4.51
CA ARG A 196 -10.41 -14.95 -3.33
C ARG A 196 -11.51 -14.40 -2.41
N ASP A 197 -11.85 -15.16 -1.37
CA ASP A 197 -12.93 -14.81 -0.44
C ASP A 197 -12.64 -13.52 0.35
N GLN A 198 -11.38 -13.28 0.70
CA GLN A 198 -10.88 -12.00 1.20
C GLN A 198 -10.25 -11.20 0.05
N VAL A 199 -10.80 -10.02 -0.25
CA VAL A 199 -10.25 -9.07 -1.23
C VAL A 199 -9.01 -8.42 -0.62
N MET A 200 -7.84 -8.61 -1.23
CA MET A 200 -6.58 -8.01 -0.79
C MET A 200 -6.13 -6.84 -1.66
N ALA A 201 -6.55 -6.80 -2.93
CA ALA A 201 -6.45 -5.64 -3.79
C ALA A 201 -7.85 -5.07 -4.09
N ASP A 202 -8.15 -3.86 -3.62
CA ASP A 202 -9.52 -3.31 -3.61
C ASP A 202 -10.14 -3.16 -5.01
N ASN A 203 -9.29 -3.01 -6.02
CA ASN A 203 -9.66 -2.86 -7.42
C ASN A 203 -9.27 -4.07 -8.30
N GLU A 204 -9.18 -5.30 -7.74
CA GLU A 204 -8.91 -6.52 -8.53
C GLU A 204 -9.84 -6.69 -9.75
N SER A 205 -11.09 -6.22 -9.67
CA SER A 205 -12.04 -6.23 -10.78
C SER A 205 -11.66 -5.30 -11.95
N ALA A 206 -10.86 -4.27 -11.72
CA ALA A 206 -10.31 -3.40 -12.77
C ALA A 206 -9.18 -4.12 -13.51
N LEU A 207 -8.23 -4.74 -12.78
CA LEU A 207 -7.23 -5.62 -13.36
C LEU A 207 -7.88 -6.72 -14.21
N ARG A 208 -8.93 -7.37 -13.67
CA ARG A 208 -9.66 -8.45 -14.38
C ARG A 208 -10.13 -8.02 -15.76
N LYS A 209 -10.70 -6.81 -15.89
CA LYS A 209 -11.21 -6.27 -17.16
C LYS A 209 -10.11 -6.06 -18.19
N VAL A 210 -8.94 -5.56 -17.76
CA VAL A 210 -7.77 -5.38 -18.63
C VAL A 210 -7.27 -6.73 -19.16
N ILE A 211 -7.20 -7.76 -18.32
CA ILE A 211 -6.59 -9.05 -18.72
C ILE A 211 -7.57 -10.04 -19.38
N GLU A 212 -8.88 -9.85 -19.27
CA GLU A 212 -9.92 -10.74 -19.82
C GLU A 212 -9.90 -10.95 -21.34
N PRO A 213 -9.54 -9.97 -22.19
CA PRO A 213 -9.39 -10.18 -23.64
C PRO A 213 -8.18 -11.02 -24.07
N TYR A 214 -7.26 -11.35 -23.15
CA TYR A 214 -5.93 -11.88 -23.46
C TYR A 214 -5.71 -13.33 -22.99
N ASN A 215 -4.72 -13.99 -23.58
CA ASN A 215 -4.42 -15.41 -23.35
C ASN A 215 -3.56 -15.63 -22.08
N VAL A 216 -4.01 -15.12 -20.94
CA VAL A 216 -3.33 -15.30 -19.63
C VAL A 216 -3.41 -16.74 -19.16
N LYS A 217 -2.25 -17.31 -18.81
CA LYS A 217 -2.07 -18.71 -18.42
C LYS A 217 -2.07 -18.90 -16.92
N ILE A 218 -1.20 -18.16 -16.23
CA ILE A 218 -1.03 -18.25 -14.78
C ILE A 218 -0.87 -16.84 -14.21
N VAL A 219 -1.61 -16.56 -13.14
CA VAL A 219 -1.39 -15.42 -12.24
C VAL A 219 -0.59 -15.92 -11.04
N LEU A 220 0.63 -15.43 -10.89
CA LEU A 220 1.59 -15.76 -9.85
C LEU A 220 1.43 -14.76 -8.69
N THR A 221 1.18 -15.23 -7.46
CA THR A 221 1.00 -14.34 -6.28
C THR A 221 1.78 -14.79 -5.04
N GLY A 222 2.06 -13.83 -4.14
CA GLY A 222 2.67 -14.05 -2.83
C GLY A 222 1.72 -13.67 -1.69
N HIS A 223 2.26 -13.05 -0.64
CA HIS A 223 1.58 -12.36 0.46
C HIS A 223 0.85 -13.26 1.47
N GLY A 224 0.12 -14.27 0.99
CA GLY A 224 -0.76 -15.08 1.85
C GLY A 224 -0.09 -16.19 2.62
N HIS A 225 1.22 -16.41 2.46
CA HIS A 225 2.01 -17.42 3.18
C HIS A 225 1.32 -18.81 3.20
N ASN A 226 0.72 -19.20 2.06
CA ASN A 226 -0.01 -20.46 1.93
C ASN A 226 0.23 -21.11 0.56
N ASP A 227 0.35 -22.43 0.54
CA ASP A 227 0.56 -23.21 -0.67
C ASP A 227 -0.75 -23.48 -1.43
N LEU A 228 -1.17 -22.54 -2.27
CA LEU A 228 -2.49 -22.54 -2.89
C LEU A 228 -2.49 -22.59 -4.42
N LEU A 229 -3.56 -23.15 -4.96
CA LEU A 229 -3.90 -23.18 -6.38
C LEU A 229 -5.41 -22.97 -6.46
N TRP A 230 -5.87 -21.96 -7.19
CA TRP A 230 -7.30 -21.67 -7.36
C TRP A 230 -7.57 -21.15 -8.76
N ARG A 231 -8.85 -20.96 -9.09
CA ARG A 231 -9.25 -20.24 -10.30
C ARG A 231 -9.92 -18.92 -9.93
N TRP A 232 -9.49 -17.86 -10.57
CA TRP A 232 -10.19 -16.58 -10.60
C TRP A 232 -10.84 -16.45 -11.96
N ASP A 233 -12.15 -16.63 -12.05
CA ASP A 233 -12.92 -16.51 -13.30
C ASP A 233 -12.28 -17.24 -14.51
N GLY A 234 -11.77 -18.45 -14.25
CA GLY A 234 -11.09 -19.30 -15.22
C GLY A 234 -9.56 -19.12 -15.30
N PHE A 235 -9.01 -17.96 -14.93
CA PHE A 235 -7.56 -17.77 -14.80
C PHE A 235 -7.00 -18.69 -13.71
N LEU A 236 -5.95 -19.45 -14.01
CA LEU A 236 -5.25 -20.24 -12.99
C LEU A 236 -4.41 -19.31 -12.13
N CYS A 237 -4.65 -19.31 -10.83
CA CYS A 237 -3.90 -18.50 -9.87
C CYS A 237 -3.13 -19.42 -8.93
N THR A 238 -1.92 -19.02 -8.56
CA THR A 238 -1.07 -19.83 -7.67
C THR A 238 -0.25 -18.98 -6.70
N MET A 239 -0.15 -19.48 -5.48
CA MET A 239 0.62 -18.88 -4.39
C MET A 239 1.46 -19.95 -3.73
N ASN A 240 2.73 -19.64 -3.49
CA ASN A 240 3.61 -20.49 -2.67
C ASN A 240 3.59 -19.94 -1.23
N LYS A 241 3.89 -20.80 -0.26
CA LYS A 241 3.95 -20.44 1.17
C LYS A 241 5.07 -19.45 1.53
N GLY A 242 5.99 -19.20 0.61
CA GLY A 242 7.14 -18.31 0.78
C GLY A 242 8.45 -19.08 0.76
N LEU A 243 9.48 -18.47 0.16
CA LEU A 243 10.82 -19.05 0.12
C LEU A 243 11.36 -19.22 1.55
N TYR A 244 11.12 -18.26 2.43
CA TYR A 244 11.56 -18.33 3.83
C TYR A 244 10.92 -19.50 4.61
N GLN A 245 9.79 -20.02 4.14
CA GLN A 245 9.08 -21.18 4.67
C GLN A 245 9.32 -22.46 3.85
N GLY A 246 10.32 -22.46 2.96
CA GLY A 246 10.74 -23.65 2.20
C GLY A 246 9.74 -24.08 1.12
N SER A 247 8.95 -23.15 0.58
CA SER A 247 8.11 -23.40 -0.59
C SER A 247 8.61 -22.62 -1.81
N TYR A 248 8.63 -23.30 -2.96
CA TYR A 248 8.91 -22.69 -4.26
C TYR A 248 8.27 -23.52 -5.37
N GLN A 249 8.20 -22.94 -6.56
CA GLN A 249 7.58 -23.52 -7.74
C GLN A 249 8.55 -23.62 -8.91
N LYS A 250 8.35 -24.65 -9.73
CA LYS A 250 8.97 -24.83 -11.04
C LYS A 250 7.88 -24.68 -12.09
N VAL A 251 8.14 -23.94 -13.15
CA VAL A 251 7.24 -23.81 -14.30
C VAL A 251 8.00 -24.20 -15.56
N GLU A 252 7.53 -25.23 -16.24
CA GLU A 252 8.02 -25.64 -17.56
C GLU A 252 7.13 -24.99 -18.63
N VAL A 253 7.75 -24.46 -19.69
CA VAL A 253 7.08 -23.90 -20.87
C VAL A 253 7.49 -24.76 -22.06
N ASP A 254 6.62 -25.72 -22.39
CA ASP A 254 6.84 -26.75 -23.40
C ASP A 254 6.17 -26.33 -24.72
N GLN A 255 6.96 -25.68 -25.58
CA GLN A 255 6.50 -25.26 -26.91
C GLN A 255 6.29 -26.45 -27.88
N GLU A 256 6.87 -27.62 -27.60
CA GLU A 256 6.72 -28.82 -28.45
C GLU A 256 5.39 -29.53 -28.13
N SER A 257 5.08 -29.75 -26.85
CA SER A 257 3.77 -30.28 -26.45
C SER A 257 2.65 -29.23 -26.47
N GLY A 258 3.01 -27.94 -26.52
CA GLY A 258 2.07 -26.83 -26.41
C GLY A 258 1.52 -26.61 -25.01
N GLU A 259 2.24 -26.98 -23.94
CA GLU A 259 1.78 -26.92 -22.54
C GLU A 259 2.68 -26.08 -21.63
N VAL A 260 2.09 -25.55 -20.56
CA VAL A 260 2.77 -25.03 -19.37
C VAL A 260 2.53 -25.99 -18.22
N ARG A 261 3.58 -26.49 -17.57
CA ARG A 261 3.47 -27.41 -16.42
C ARG A 261 3.98 -26.77 -15.14
N LEU A 262 3.08 -26.63 -14.17
CA LEU A 262 3.34 -26.01 -12.86
C LEU A 262 3.59 -27.08 -11.81
N TYR A 263 4.76 -27.03 -11.18
CA TYR A 263 5.16 -27.91 -10.08
C TYR A 263 5.43 -27.10 -8.80
N ARG A 264 5.33 -27.74 -7.63
CA ARG A 264 5.71 -27.15 -6.33
C ARG A 264 6.52 -28.13 -5.49
N ARG A 265 7.48 -27.57 -4.74
CA ARG A 265 8.21 -28.21 -3.63
C ARG A 265 7.80 -27.50 -2.34
N THR A 266 7.54 -28.23 -1.27
CA THR A 266 7.32 -27.68 0.09
C THR A 266 8.18 -28.41 1.11
N VAL A 267 8.21 -27.96 2.37
CA VAL A 267 8.92 -28.68 3.46
C VAL A 267 8.32 -30.06 3.69
N GLU A 268 6.99 -30.16 3.66
CA GLU A 268 6.24 -31.41 3.85
C GLU A 268 6.30 -32.33 2.63
N LYS A 269 6.61 -31.77 1.44
CA LYS A 269 6.74 -32.48 0.15
C LYS A 269 8.00 -31.99 -0.58
N PRO A 270 9.19 -32.50 -0.21
CA PRO A 270 10.47 -32.01 -0.72
C PRO A 270 10.77 -32.43 -2.18
N GLN A 271 9.91 -33.26 -2.79
CA GLN A 271 9.98 -33.57 -4.22
C GLN A 271 9.03 -32.67 -5.00
N LEU A 272 9.46 -32.21 -6.18
CA LEU A 272 8.61 -31.44 -7.10
C LEU A 272 7.37 -32.24 -7.52
N ARG A 273 6.20 -31.76 -7.10
CA ARG A 273 4.90 -32.35 -7.44
C ARG A 273 4.21 -31.49 -8.51
N LEU A 274 3.77 -32.11 -9.61
CA LEU A 274 2.91 -31.48 -10.60
C LEU A 274 1.59 -31.04 -9.93
N LEU A 275 1.22 -29.77 -10.12
CA LEU A 275 -0.01 -29.16 -9.63
C LEU A 275 -1.03 -28.96 -10.75
N ALA A 276 -0.58 -28.51 -11.92
CA ALA A 276 -1.43 -28.21 -13.06
C ALA A 276 -0.64 -28.29 -14.38
N ALA A 277 -1.34 -28.61 -15.47
CA ALA A 277 -0.93 -28.36 -16.84
C ALA A 277 -1.95 -27.42 -17.50
N VAL A 278 -1.49 -26.51 -18.36
CA VAL A 278 -2.33 -25.52 -19.06
C VAL A 278 -1.81 -25.38 -20.48
N ASN A 279 -2.66 -25.48 -21.51
CA ASN A 279 -2.20 -25.31 -22.88
C ASN A 279 -1.69 -23.88 -23.13
N LEU A 280 -0.70 -23.74 -24.01
CA LEU A 280 -0.19 -22.46 -24.52
C LEU A 280 -1.17 -21.83 -25.53
N ALA A 281 -1.82 -22.66 -26.35
CA ALA A 281 -2.92 -22.23 -27.21
C ALA A 281 -4.09 -21.62 -26.39
N SER A 282 -4.93 -20.79 -27.01
CA SER A 282 -6.07 -20.19 -26.32
C SER A 282 -7.26 -21.15 -26.28
N ASP A 283 -7.45 -21.81 -25.14
CA ASP A 283 -8.57 -22.73 -24.89
C ASP A 283 -9.87 -22.00 -24.49
N ARG A 284 -9.94 -20.66 -24.61
CA ARG A 284 -11.08 -19.89 -24.09
C ARG A 284 -12.35 -20.14 -24.91
N GLU A 285 -13.17 -21.05 -24.39
CA GLU A 285 -14.61 -21.06 -24.65
C GLU A 285 -15.20 -19.66 -24.39
N LYS A 286 -16.28 -19.31 -25.08
CA LYS A 286 -16.99 -18.05 -24.84
C LYS A 286 -17.54 -18.07 -23.41
N ARG A 287 -16.96 -17.24 -22.52
CA ARG A 287 -17.46 -17.04 -21.17
C ARG A 287 -18.94 -16.71 -21.20
N ARG A 288 -19.71 -17.37 -20.33
CA ARG A 288 -21.10 -17.03 -20.10
C ARG A 288 -21.17 -15.78 -19.23
N VAL A 289 -21.74 -14.71 -19.78
CA VAL A 289 -21.97 -13.44 -19.09
C VAL A 289 -23.40 -13.46 -18.53
N TRP A 290 -23.55 -13.17 -17.24
CA TRP A 290 -24.86 -12.91 -16.67
C TRP A 290 -25.21 -11.43 -16.80
N HIS A 291 -26.51 -11.14 -16.81
CA HIS A 291 -27.03 -9.78 -16.76
C HIS A 291 -27.98 -9.67 -15.57
N VAL A 292 -27.76 -8.66 -14.74
CA VAL A 292 -28.63 -8.29 -13.62
C VAL A 292 -29.33 -6.99 -14.00
N SER A 293 -30.66 -6.97 -13.90
CA SER A 293 -31.50 -5.82 -14.21
C SER A 293 -32.73 -5.78 -13.30
N PRO A 294 -33.17 -4.60 -12.81
CA PRO A 294 -32.49 -3.29 -12.92
C PRO A 294 -31.12 -3.24 -12.21
N SER A 295 -30.40 -2.13 -12.35
CA SER A 295 -29.16 -1.86 -11.58
C SER A 295 -29.43 -1.05 -10.30
N GLU A 296 -30.67 -0.65 -10.05
CA GLU A 296 -31.09 0.17 -8.92
C GLU A 296 -32.32 -0.41 -8.24
N TYR A 297 -32.33 -0.42 -6.90
CA TYR A 297 -33.39 -1.00 -6.06
C TYR A 297 -33.66 -0.12 -4.84
N GLU A 298 -34.88 -0.18 -4.29
CA GLU A 298 -35.14 0.31 -2.94
C GLU A 298 -34.66 -0.74 -1.91
N ALA A 299 -34.18 -0.30 -0.74
CA ALA A 299 -33.73 -1.19 0.32
C ALA A 299 -34.84 -2.15 0.77
N GLY A 300 -34.53 -3.45 0.82
CA GLY A 300 -35.51 -4.52 1.08
C GLY A 300 -36.34 -4.96 -0.13
N ALA A 301 -36.14 -4.39 -1.33
CA ALA A 301 -36.74 -4.92 -2.54
C ALA A 301 -36.02 -6.20 -3.04
N PRO A 302 -36.75 -7.25 -3.45
CA PRO A 302 -36.12 -8.49 -3.93
C PRO A 302 -35.45 -8.30 -5.30
N LEU A 303 -34.25 -8.86 -5.45
CA LEU A 303 -33.51 -8.91 -6.72
C LEU A 303 -33.60 -10.31 -7.33
N THR A 304 -33.90 -10.45 -8.62
CA THR A 304 -33.99 -11.76 -9.27
C THR A 304 -32.62 -12.26 -9.74
N ALA A 305 -32.20 -13.43 -9.26
CA ALA A 305 -30.98 -14.09 -9.68
C ALA A 305 -31.08 -14.65 -11.11
N PRO A 306 -29.99 -14.66 -11.89
CA PRO A 306 -29.90 -15.41 -13.15
C PRO A 306 -30.26 -16.89 -12.95
N PRO A 307 -30.87 -17.57 -13.94
CA PRO A 307 -31.46 -18.90 -13.77
C PRO A 307 -30.53 -20.00 -13.22
N ASP A 308 -29.23 -19.86 -13.47
CA ASP A 308 -28.18 -20.86 -13.21
C ASP A 308 -27.11 -20.35 -12.22
N ALA A 309 -27.33 -19.19 -11.58
CA ALA A 309 -26.55 -18.80 -10.41
C ALA A 309 -27.09 -19.58 -9.20
N SER A 310 -26.20 -20.18 -8.41
CA SER A 310 -26.58 -20.98 -7.22
C SER A 310 -26.14 -20.36 -5.90
N GLU A 311 -25.19 -19.43 -5.93
CA GLU A 311 -24.69 -18.72 -4.75
C GLU A 311 -24.50 -17.23 -5.05
N PHE A 312 -24.69 -16.39 -4.03
CA PHE A 312 -24.48 -14.95 -4.09
C PHE A 312 -23.75 -14.44 -2.85
N ARG A 313 -23.11 -13.27 -2.96
CA ARG A 313 -22.65 -12.46 -1.82
C ARG A 313 -22.83 -10.98 -2.12
N TRP A 314 -23.03 -10.20 -1.06
CA TRP A 314 -22.98 -8.74 -1.11
C TRP A 314 -21.62 -8.27 -0.59
N ASN A 315 -20.98 -7.35 -1.33
CA ASN A 315 -19.63 -6.85 -1.06
C ASN A 315 -18.63 -8.02 -0.87
N ALA A 316 -17.66 -7.86 0.03
CA ALA A 316 -16.73 -8.93 0.42
C ALA A 316 -17.31 -9.90 1.48
N GLY A 317 -18.65 -10.03 1.56
CA GLY A 317 -19.31 -10.92 2.51
C GLY A 317 -19.20 -12.41 2.16
N ASN A 318 -19.69 -13.26 3.06
CA ASN A 318 -19.76 -14.70 2.84
C ASN A 318 -20.74 -15.05 1.69
N TRP A 319 -20.38 -16.08 0.92
CA TRP A 319 -21.27 -16.70 -0.06
C TRP A 319 -22.48 -17.35 0.64
N LYS A 320 -23.66 -17.16 0.06
CA LYS A 320 -24.96 -17.67 0.50
C LYS A 320 -25.63 -18.43 -0.66
N PRO A 321 -26.36 -19.53 -0.40
CA PRO A 321 -27.12 -20.22 -1.43
C PRO A 321 -28.28 -19.38 -1.97
N ILE A 322 -28.67 -19.64 -3.21
CA ILE A 322 -29.82 -19.02 -3.89
C ILE A 322 -30.98 -20.04 -3.89
N GLU A 323 -31.85 -19.95 -2.88
CA GLU A 323 -32.90 -20.96 -2.65
C GLU A 323 -34.18 -20.70 -3.48
N SER A 324 -34.55 -19.43 -3.67
CA SER A 324 -35.86 -19.03 -4.24
C SER A 324 -35.76 -18.23 -5.54
N ARG A 325 -34.55 -18.12 -6.12
CA ARG A 325 -34.16 -17.14 -7.15
C ARG A 325 -34.36 -15.66 -6.76
N SER A 326 -34.87 -15.37 -5.57
CA SER A 326 -34.93 -14.03 -5.00
C SER A 326 -33.74 -13.81 -4.09
N LEU A 327 -32.98 -12.74 -4.33
CA LEU A 327 -31.87 -12.31 -3.48
C LEU A 327 -32.36 -11.17 -2.59
N GLY A 328 -32.20 -11.38 -1.28
CA GLY A 328 -32.54 -10.39 -0.28
C GLY A 328 -31.61 -9.17 -0.32
N THR A 329 -32.20 -7.97 -0.23
CA THR A 329 -31.51 -6.69 -0.04
C THR A 329 -31.78 -6.10 1.36
N GLU A 330 -32.38 -6.87 2.26
CA GLU A 330 -32.70 -6.45 3.62
C GLU A 330 -31.40 -6.15 4.39
N GLY A 331 -31.37 -5.00 5.08
CA GLY A 331 -30.21 -4.55 5.85
C GLY A 331 -29.07 -3.96 5.02
N LEU A 332 -29.19 -3.86 3.69
CA LEU A 332 -28.27 -3.03 2.90
C LEU A 332 -28.53 -1.54 3.18
N SER A 333 -27.45 -0.77 3.33
CA SER A 333 -27.52 0.68 3.47
C SER A 333 -27.78 1.35 2.11
N PRO A 334 -28.20 2.63 2.10
CA PRO A 334 -28.21 3.42 0.87
C PRO A 334 -26.79 3.50 0.30
N GLY A 335 -26.63 3.42 -1.03
CA GLY A 335 -25.31 3.43 -1.66
C GLY A 335 -25.19 2.51 -2.87
N VAL A 336 -23.97 2.04 -3.16
CA VAL A 336 -23.70 1.07 -4.23
C VAL A 336 -23.00 -0.15 -3.66
N HIS A 337 -23.66 -1.29 -3.70
CA HIS A 337 -23.15 -2.57 -3.22
C HIS A 337 -22.66 -3.44 -4.39
N LEU A 338 -21.63 -4.26 -4.15
CA LEU A 338 -21.13 -5.21 -5.14
C LEU A 338 -21.84 -6.57 -4.97
N LEU A 339 -22.84 -6.87 -5.79
CA LEU A 339 -23.42 -8.20 -5.86
C LEU A 339 -22.46 -9.12 -6.61
N SER A 340 -21.93 -10.15 -5.96
CA SER A 340 -21.23 -11.23 -6.68
C SER A 340 -22.11 -12.48 -6.73
N LEU A 341 -22.13 -13.15 -7.89
CA LEU A 341 -22.87 -14.38 -8.17
C LEU A 341 -21.89 -15.48 -8.59
N ARG A 342 -22.18 -16.76 -8.33
CA ARG A 342 -21.43 -17.91 -8.90
C ARG A 342 -22.31 -19.15 -9.12
N ALA A 343 -21.81 -20.07 -9.96
CA ALA A 343 -22.47 -21.33 -10.32
C ALA A 343 -21.79 -22.52 -9.62
N GLY A 344 -22.15 -22.73 -8.36
CA GLY A 344 -21.51 -23.68 -7.45
C GLY A 344 -20.22 -23.15 -6.83
N GLN A 345 -19.72 -23.86 -5.81
CA GLN A 345 -18.57 -23.40 -5.00
C GLN A 345 -17.27 -23.27 -5.80
N GLU A 346 -17.10 -24.09 -6.84
CA GLU A 346 -15.97 -24.07 -7.78
C GLU A 346 -16.27 -23.28 -9.07
N GLY A 347 -17.47 -22.70 -9.18
CA GLY A 347 -17.90 -21.93 -10.34
C GLY A 347 -17.22 -20.58 -10.46
N GLN A 348 -17.11 -20.08 -11.70
CA GLN A 348 -16.68 -18.69 -11.95
C GLN A 348 -17.65 -17.72 -11.28
N ALA A 349 -17.12 -16.62 -10.75
CA ALA A 349 -17.92 -15.57 -10.16
C ALA A 349 -18.20 -14.46 -11.18
N GLU A 350 -19.22 -13.64 -10.98
CA GLU A 350 -19.37 -12.37 -11.68
C GLU A 350 -19.93 -11.33 -10.73
N SER A 351 -19.40 -10.11 -10.79
CA SER A 351 -19.68 -9.05 -9.82
C SER A 351 -20.29 -7.81 -10.48
N PHE A 352 -21.42 -7.36 -9.92
CA PHE A 352 -22.28 -6.30 -10.45
C PHE A 352 -22.41 -5.18 -9.41
N PRO A 353 -22.13 -3.91 -9.74
CA PRO A 353 -22.48 -2.79 -8.88
C PRO A 353 -24.00 -2.57 -8.92
N ILE A 354 -24.64 -2.57 -7.75
CA ILE A 354 -26.09 -2.38 -7.57
C ILE A 354 -26.31 -1.17 -6.68
N ARG A 355 -27.05 -0.17 -7.17
CA ARG A 355 -27.49 0.98 -6.37
C ARG A 355 -28.64 0.55 -5.45
N VAL A 356 -28.51 0.85 -4.16
CA VAL A 356 -29.57 0.71 -3.17
C VAL A 356 -29.99 2.11 -2.72
N ASN A 357 -31.27 2.41 -2.85
CA ASN A 357 -31.90 3.66 -2.42
C ASN A 357 -32.74 3.41 -1.16
N SER A 358 -33.02 4.45 -0.36
CA SER A 358 -33.97 4.33 0.75
C SER A 358 -34.69 5.65 1.02
N LYS A 359 -36.01 5.59 1.16
CA LYS A 359 -36.85 6.73 1.52
C LYS A 359 -36.62 7.11 2.99
N GLY A 360 -36.18 8.35 3.21
CA GLY A 360 -35.78 8.81 4.54
C GLY A 360 -34.36 8.37 4.95
N ALA A 361 -33.52 7.96 4.00
CA ALA A 361 -32.09 7.79 4.23
C ALA A 361 -31.47 9.00 4.94
N PHE A 362 -30.73 8.73 6.03
CA PHE A 362 -30.01 9.76 6.78
C PHE A 362 -29.06 10.54 5.87
N PHE A 363 -28.19 9.83 5.14
CA PHE A 363 -27.35 10.39 4.07
C PHE A 363 -28.07 10.34 2.72
N ARG A 364 -28.05 11.44 1.98
CA ARG A 364 -28.56 11.57 0.61
C ARG A 364 -27.46 12.10 -0.30
N ILE A 365 -27.34 11.57 -1.52
CA ILE A 365 -26.32 12.01 -2.47
C ILE A 365 -26.62 13.46 -2.92
N GLY A 366 -25.70 14.38 -2.62
CA GLY A 366 -25.69 15.71 -3.20
C GLY A 366 -25.02 15.71 -4.58
N TRP A 367 -23.85 15.05 -4.67
CA TRP A 367 -23.20 14.73 -5.94
C TRP A 367 -22.16 13.62 -5.77
N GLU A 368 -21.85 12.91 -6.86
CA GLU A 368 -20.74 11.95 -6.94
C GLU A 368 -19.84 12.22 -8.16
N ARG A 369 -18.55 11.91 -8.04
CA ARG A 369 -17.52 12.06 -9.08
C ARG A 369 -16.50 10.93 -8.98
N LYS A 370 -15.89 10.61 -10.12
CA LYS A 370 -14.74 9.72 -10.20
C LYS A 370 -13.50 10.50 -10.69
N LEU A 371 -12.38 10.32 -10.02
CA LEU A 371 -11.07 10.89 -10.35
C LEU A 371 -10.23 9.91 -11.20
N SER A 372 -8.98 10.27 -11.50
CA SER A 372 -8.02 9.39 -12.18
C SER A 372 -7.05 8.63 -11.25
N GLY A 373 -7.20 8.77 -9.93
CA GLY A 373 -6.47 8.01 -8.92
C GLY A 373 -7.14 8.07 -7.54
N GLY A 374 -6.82 7.11 -6.68
CA GLY A 374 -7.39 6.97 -5.33
C GLY A 374 -6.96 8.07 -4.36
N VAL A 375 -7.83 8.38 -3.38
CA VAL A 375 -7.56 9.42 -2.38
C VAL A 375 -7.27 8.79 -1.01
N MET A 376 -6.04 9.00 -0.52
CA MET A 376 -5.65 8.77 0.88
C MET A 376 -5.55 10.08 1.67
N SER A 377 -5.35 11.20 0.99
CA SER A 377 -5.22 12.52 1.61
C SER A 377 -6.49 12.88 2.38
N HIS A 378 -6.39 13.41 3.60
CA HIS A 378 -7.56 13.97 4.28
C HIS A 378 -8.09 15.18 3.50
N LEU A 379 -9.41 15.27 3.39
CA LEU A 379 -10.09 16.30 2.60
C LEU A 379 -10.02 17.67 3.29
N LEU A 380 -9.68 18.73 2.53
CA LEU A 380 -9.71 20.12 3.01
C LEU A 380 -10.87 20.88 2.35
N ILE A 381 -11.80 21.39 3.16
CA ILE A 381 -12.81 22.35 2.71
C ILE A 381 -12.35 23.77 3.06
N ALA A 382 -12.35 24.67 2.08
CA ALA A 382 -12.12 26.10 2.28
C ALA A 382 -12.82 26.92 1.20
N GLU A 383 -13.48 28.02 1.58
CA GLU A 383 -14.09 28.99 0.64
C GLU A 383 -14.99 28.33 -0.43
N GLY A 384 -15.89 27.43 -0.01
CA GLY A 384 -16.80 26.70 -0.91
C GLY A 384 -16.10 25.71 -1.86
N SER A 385 -14.83 25.42 -1.63
CA SER A 385 -13.99 24.54 -2.45
C SER A 385 -13.48 23.36 -1.61
N LEU A 386 -13.33 22.21 -2.26
CA LEU A 386 -12.78 20.98 -1.73
C LEU A 386 -11.42 20.71 -2.38
N PHE A 387 -10.39 20.57 -1.56
CA PHE A 387 -9.02 20.26 -1.96
C PHE A 387 -8.63 18.86 -1.47
N MET A 388 -7.94 18.11 -2.33
CA MET A 388 -7.44 16.76 -2.06
C MET A 388 -6.24 16.45 -2.95
N SER A 389 -5.48 15.42 -2.59
CA SER A 389 -4.45 14.83 -3.43
C SER A 389 -4.65 13.32 -3.58
N ALA A 390 -4.17 12.78 -4.69
CA ALA A 390 -4.41 11.39 -5.06
C ALA A 390 -3.13 10.63 -5.44
N MET A 391 -3.27 9.32 -5.60
CA MET A 391 -2.15 8.43 -5.94
C MET A 391 -1.65 8.56 -7.38
N ASP A 392 -2.43 9.15 -8.29
CA ASP A 392 -1.96 9.51 -9.64
C ASP A 392 -1.02 10.75 -9.66
N GLY A 393 -0.63 11.21 -8.46
CA GLY A 393 0.20 12.38 -8.23
C GLY A 393 -0.51 13.71 -8.50
N ALA A 394 -1.84 13.70 -8.67
CA ALA A 394 -2.59 14.92 -8.87
C ALA A 394 -3.06 15.55 -7.56
N VAL A 395 -3.12 16.88 -7.57
CA VAL A 395 -3.83 17.70 -6.58
C VAL A 395 -5.05 18.28 -7.28
N TYR A 396 -6.21 18.20 -6.65
CA TYR A 396 -7.49 18.65 -7.21
C TYR A 396 -8.06 19.79 -6.38
N ARG A 397 -8.72 20.74 -7.06
CA ARG A 397 -9.75 21.58 -6.47
C ARG A 397 -11.07 21.31 -7.16
N MET A 398 -12.09 21.03 -6.36
CA MET A 398 -13.46 20.82 -6.81
C MET A 398 -14.38 21.78 -6.07
N ARG A 399 -15.45 22.26 -6.72
CA ARG A 399 -16.46 23.07 -6.04
C ARG A 399 -17.29 22.19 -5.11
N ALA A 400 -17.42 22.61 -3.85
CA ALA A 400 -18.10 21.83 -2.83
C ALA A 400 -19.62 21.70 -3.12
N SER A 401 -20.25 22.72 -3.74
CA SER A 401 -21.70 22.69 -3.99
C SER A 401 -22.15 21.61 -4.99
N ASP A 402 -21.39 21.38 -6.07
CA ASP A 402 -21.83 20.59 -7.23
C ASP A 402 -20.82 19.53 -7.71
N GLY A 403 -19.59 19.49 -7.17
CA GLY A 403 -18.54 18.57 -7.59
C GLY A 403 -17.92 18.91 -8.95
N ALA A 404 -18.07 20.14 -9.44
CA ALA A 404 -17.34 20.60 -10.63
C ALA A 404 -15.84 20.63 -10.35
N LEU A 405 -15.04 20.01 -11.23
CA LEU A 405 -13.59 20.15 -11.20
C LEU A 405 -13.22 21.58 -11.61
N GLU A 406 -12.57 22.33 -10.72
CA GLU A 406 -12.16 23.71 -10.99
C GLU A 406 -10.72 23.76 -11.51
N TRP A 407 -9.82 22.96 -10.93
CA TRP A 407 -8.48 22.70 -11.50
C TRP A 407 -7.90 21.35 -11.04
N ARG A 408 -6.92 20.86 -11.81
CA ARG A 408 -6.09 19.68 -11.50
C ARG A 408 -4.62 20.00 -11.79
N ALA A 409 -3.78 19.97 -10.77
CA ALA A 409 -2.33 20.11 -10.89
C ALA A 409 -1.66 18.72 -10.78
N LYS A 410 -0.51 18.49 -11.42
CA LYS A 410 0.25 17.22 -11.34
C LYS A 410 1.63 17.44 -10.70
N THR A 411 1.93 16.62 -9.69
CA THR A 411 3.26 16.43 -9.10
C THR A 411 4.02 15.28 -9.80
N GLY A 412 5.24 14.96 -9.39
CA GLY A 412 6.04 13.89 -10.01
C GLY A 412 5.69 12.47 -9.53
N GLY A 413 4.89 12.31 -8.48
CA GLY A 413 4.59 11.02 -7.85
C GLY A 413 3.39 11.09 -6.90
N TYR A 414 2.90 9.95 -6.42
CA TYR A 414 1.71 9.85 -5.58
C TYR A 414 1.76 10.78 -4.35
N CYS A 415 0.59 11.29 -3.95
CA CYS A 415 0.46 12.29 -2.88
C CYS A 415 -0.39 11.79 -1.71
N HIS A 416 0.28 11.22 -0.71
CA HIS A 416 -0.30 10.83 0.58
C HIS A 416 -0.56 12.05 1.50
N SER A 417 0.25 13.12 1.37
CA SER A 417 0.11 14.35 2.16
C SER A 417 -1.23 15.05 1.90
N SER A 418 -1.99 15.30 2.97
CA SER A 418 -3.19 16.14 2.94
C SER A 418 -2.86 17.59 2.57
N PRO A 419 -3.58 18.22 1.61
CA PRO A 419 -3.37 19.62 1.29
C PRO A 419 -3.69 20.55 2.45
N ARG A 420 -2.84 21.58 2.64
CA ARG A 420 -3.04 22.60 3.68
C ARG A 420 -2.86 24.00 3.11
N ILE A 421 -3.84 24.89 3.32
CA ILE A 421 -3.65 26.32 3.00
C ILE A 421 -2.85 26.99 4.13
N CYS A 422 -1.69 27.52 3.76
CA CYS A 422 -0.69 28.14 4.64
C CYS A 422 -0.41 29.56 4.12
N ALA A 423 -0.82 30.61 4.84
CA ALA A 423 -0.65 32.01 4.43
C ALA A 423 -1.13 32.38 3.00
N GLY A 424 -2.12 31.65 2.46
CA GLY A 424 -2.66 31.82 1.10
C GLY A 424 -2.07 30.87 0.04
N THR A 425 -1.14 29.99 0.40
CA THR A 425 -0.54 28.99 -0.50
C THR A 425 -0.99 27.58 -0.09
N LEU A 426 -1.42 26.75 -1.04
CA LEU A 426 -1.73 25.35 -0.81
C LEU A 426 -0.44 24.53 -0.77
N VAL A 427 -0.11 23.94 0.38
CA VAL A 427 1.09 23.14 0.60
C VAL A 427 0.74 21.65 0.57
N VAL A 428 1.49 20.87 -0.23
CA VAL A 428 1.32 19.42 -0.42
C VAL A 428 2.69 18.74 -0.54
N GLY A 429 2.90 17.63 0.18
CA GLY A 429 4.02 16.71 -0.05
C GLY A 429 3.73 15.70 -1.16
N SER A 430 4.73 15.38 -1.98
CA SER A 430 4.67 14.29 -2.96
C SER A 430 5.78 13.26 -2.70
N ALA A 431 5.54 12.02 -3.13
CA ALA A 431 6.52 10.96 -3.07
C ALA A 431 7.68 11.12 -4.06
N ASP A 432 7.61 12.09 -4.98
CA ASP A 432 8.71 12.47 -5.88
C ASP A 432 9.92 13.11 -5.18
N GLY A 433 9.83 13.37 -3.86
CA GLY A 433 10.88 14.04 -3.09
C GLY A 433 10.78 15.56 -3.12
N PHE A 434 9.57 16.11 -3.27
CA PHE A 434 9.33 17.55 -3.18
C PHE A 434 8.14 17.89 -2.26
N VAL A 435 8.23 19.05 -1.64
CA VAL A 435 7.07 19.80 -1.13
C VAL A 435 6.68 20.85 -2.17
N TYR A 436 5.40 20.90 -2.50
CA TYR A 436 4.83 21.82 -3.48
C TYR A 436 4.09 22.95 -2.77
N GLY A 437 4.26 24.17 -3.27
CA GLY A 437 3.35 25.29 -3.00
C GLY A 437 2.57 25.62 -4.26
N LEU A 438 1.24 25.58 -4.19
CA LEU A 438 0.34 25.90 -5.29
C LEU A 438 -0.54 27.10 -4.94
N ASP A 439 -0.94 27.89 -5.93
CA ASP A 439 -2.03 28.86 -5.72
C ASP A 439 -3.35 28.09 -5.56
N PRO A 440 -4.10 28.26 -4.45
CA PRO A 440 -5.38 27.60 -4.27
C PRO A 440 -6.42 27.93 -5.36
N LYS A 441 -6.27 29.05 -6.08
CA LYS A 441 -7.28 29.54 -7.03
C LYS A 441 -7.25 28.81 -8.36
N ASP A 442 -6.07 28.61 -8.94
CA ASP A 442 -5.89 28.04 -10.29
C ASP A 442 -4.99 26.78 -10.32
N GLY A 443 -4.37 26.39 -9.21
CA GLY A 443 -3.49 25.24 -9.13
C GLY A 443 -2.10 25.47 -9.71
N ALA A 444 -1.72 26.71 -10.05
CA ALA A 444 -0.38 27.03 -10.52
C ALA A 444 0.66 26.70 -9.45
N VAL A 445 1.71 25.96 -9.82
CA VAL A 445 2.83 25.68 -8.91
C VAL A 445 3.65 26.96 -8.74
N LEU A 446 3.54 27.57 -7.56
CA LEU A 446 4.27 28.78 -7.17
C LEU A 446 5.74 28.46 -6.88
N TRP A 447 6.00 27.30 -6.25
CA TRP A 447 7.34 26.81 -5.94
C TRP A 447 7.36 25.29 -5.71
N LYS A 448 8.56 24.71 -5.81
CA LYS A 448 8.85 23.34 -5.36
C LYS A 448 10.09 23.37 -4.46
N HIS A 449 9.98 22.78 -3.28
CA HIS A 449 11.07 22.64 -2.33
C HIS A 449 11.61 21.19 -2.37
N PRO A 450 12.88 20.95 -2.73
CA PRO A 450 13.45 19.60 -2.83
C PRO A 450 13.79 19.01 -1.44
N THR A 451 13.44 17.75 -1.23
CA THR A 451 13.80 16.97 -0.03
C THR A 451 14.73 15.80 -0.41
N GLN A 452 15.11 14.92 0.52
CA GLN A 452 15.97 13.76 0.19
C GLN A 452 15.18 12.44 0.00
N GLY A 453 13.87 12.47 0.19
CA GLY A 453 12.98 11.32 0.03
C GLY A 453 11.49 11.70 0.08
N PRO A 454 10.60 10.72 -0.13
CA PRO A 454 9.15 10.93 -0.25
C PRO A 454 8.51 11.73 0.89
N MET A 455 7.56 12.61 0.56
CA MET A 455 6.84 13.42 1.56
C MET A 455 5.43 12.87 1.82
N TYR A 456 5.31 12.02 2.84
CA TYR A 456 4.04 11.40 3.25
C TYR A 456 3.25 12.23 4.27
N GLY A 457 3.96 12.89 5.20
CA GLY A 457 3.37 13.72 6.25
C GLY A 457 2.61 14.92 5.69
N SER A 458 1.56 15.36 6.41
CA SER A 458 0.76 16.52 6.00
C SER A 458 1.17 17.78 6.77
N ALA A 459 1.18 18.94 6.10
CA ALA A 459 1.68 20.18 6.69
C ALA A 459 0.77 20.79 7.77
N ALA A 460 1.36 21.31 8.83
CA ALA A 460 0.72 22.24 9.78
C ALA A 460 1.21 23.68 9.55
N PHE A 461 0.46 24.67 10.05
CA PHE A 461 0.79 26.09 9.89
C PHE A 461 0.73 26.85 11.22
N ALA A 462 1.84 27.52 11.58
CA ALA A 462 1.94 28.39 12.77
C ALA A 462 3.06 29.42 12.57
N ARG A 463 2.93 30.59 13.21
CA ARG A 463 3.90 31.71 13.16
C ARG A 463 4.42 32.11 11.75
N GLY A 464 3.65 31.86 10.70
CA GLY A 464 4.06 32.16 9.31
C GLY A 464 4.87 31.06 8.62
N VAL A 465 5.10 29.92 9.29
CA VAL A 465 5.82 28.75 8.77
C VAL A 465 4.83 27.62 8.48
N ALA A 466 4.98 26.93 7.34
CA ALA A 466 4.40 25.62 7.11
C ALA A 466 5.42 24.55 7.50
N ALA A 467 5.08 23.65 8.42
CA ALA A 467 5.97 22.58 8.87
C ALA A 467 5.46 21.21 8.39
N ILE A 468 6.32 20.43 7.76
CA ILE A 468 5.98 19.14 7.12
C ILE A 468 7.10 18.10 7.32
N GLY A 469 6.72 16.86 7.65
CA GLY A 469 7.64 15.74 7.88
C GLY A 469 7.67 14.74 6.73
N GLY A 470 8.83 14.13 6.49
CA GLY A 470 9.07 13.23 5.36
C GLY A 470 9.55 11.82 5.71
N GLY A 471 9.63 10.99 4.67
CA GLY A 471 10.21 9.65 4.64
C GLY A 471 11.74 9.62 4.78
N ASP A 472 12.40 10.78 4.69
CA ASP A 472 13.85 10.94 4.78
C ASP A 472 14.35 11.35 6.18
N GLY A 473 13.49 11.21 7.20
CA GLY A 473 13.82 11.50 8.59
C GLY A 473 13.91 12.98 8.94
N ARG A 474 13.32 13.85 8.12
CA ARG A 474 13.34 15.30 8.34
C ARG A 474 11.97 15.91 8.52
N ILE A 475 11.97 17.01 9.27
CA ILE A 475 10.86 17.95 9.37
C ILE A 475 11.36 19.30 8.86
N TYR A 476 10.69 19.81 7.84
CA TYR A 476 11.03 21.04 7.14
C TYR A 476 10.08 22.16 7.57
N GLY A 477 10.63 23.28 8.04
CA GLY A 477 9.90 24.53 8.20
C GLY A 477 10.09 25.38 6.95
N ILE A 478 9.00 25.71 6.26
CA ILE A 478 8.99 26.39 4.96
C ILE A 478 8.20 27.69 5.06
N GLU A 479 8.74 28.78 4.51
CA GLU A 479 7.97 30.01 4.27
C GLU A 479 6.96 29.78 3.12
N PRO A 480 5.63 29.78 3.37
CA PRO A 480 4.67 29.27 2.39
C PRO A 480 4.60 30.09 1.10
N LYS A 481 4.99 31.37 1.12
CA LYS A 481 4.92 32.25 -0.06
C LYS A 481 6.08 32.04 -1.04
N THR A 482 7.20 31.48 -0.60
CA THR A 482 8.44 31.42 -1.39
C THR A 482 9.00 30.00 -1.55
N GLY A 483 8.57 29.04 -0.71
CA GLY A 483 9.15 27.69 -0.68
C GLY A 483 10.53 27.61 -0.03
N LYS A 484 10.98 28.70 0.58
CA LYS A 484 12.28 28.76 1.25
C LYS A 484 12.21 28.03 2.60
N GLU A 485 13.17 27.13 2.84
CA GLU A 485 13.40 26.55 4.17
C GLU A 485 13.81 27.67 5.14
N THR A 486 13.03 27.84 6.22
CA THR A 486 13.33 28.73 7.34
C THR A 486 14.14 28.02 8.41
N TRP A 487 13.85 26.72 8.61
CA TRP A 487 14.55 25.83 9.53
C TRP A 487 14.31 24.38 9.12
N ARG A 488 15.13 23.47 9.65
CA ARG A 488 14.96 22.02 9.50
C ARG A 488 15.33 21.33 10.82
N PHE A 489 14.55 20.31 11.16
CA PHE A 489 14.84 19.38 12.24
C PHE A 489 15.11 17.99 11.66
N GLU A 490 16.20 17.35 12.08
CA GLU A 490 16.51 15.97 11.70
C GLU A 490 16.14 15.05 12.88
N LEU A 491 15.35 14.01 12.60
CA LEU A 491 15.03 12.97 13.58
C LEU A 491 16.31 12.21 13.97
N PRO A 492 16.38 11.64 15.18
CA PRO A 492 17.47 10.75 15.59
C PRO A 492 17.66 9.62 14.56
N PRO A 493 18.87 9.44 13.99
CA PRO A 493 19.07 8.50 12.89
C PRO A 493 18.68 7.04 13.20
N GLY A 494 17.98 6.41 12.27
CA GLY A 494 17.60 5.00 12.30
C GLY A 494 16.63 4.68 11.17
N ASP A 495 16.46 3.41 10.80
CA ASP A 495 15.61 3.01 9.66
C ASP A 495 14.11 3.29 9.88
N THR A 496 13.69 3.51 11.13
CA THR A 496 12.33 3.95 11.50
C THR A 496 12.21 5.47 11.72
N ALA A 497 13.24 6.27 11.45
CA ALA A 497 13.19 7.72 11.62
C ALA A 497 12.45 8.36 10.43
N PHE A 498 11.11 8.45 10.49
CA PHE A 498 10.30 9.17 9.51
C PHE A 498 8.91 9.57 10.02
N VAL A 499 8.25 10.48 9.29
CA VAL A 499 6.88 10.98 9.57
C VAL A 499 5.95 10.61 8.41
N GLN A 500 4.74 10.15 8.74
CA GLN A 500 3.65 9.86 7.79
C GLN A 500 2.36 10.63 8.11
N SER A 501 2.06 10.83 9.38
CA SER A 501 0.81 11.47 9.82
C SER A 501 0.74 12.97 9.47
N PRO A 502 -0.47 13.56 9.52
CA PRO A 502 -0.61 15.00 9.65
C PRO A 502 0.11 15.55 10.88
N ALA A 503 0.62 16.76 10.78
CA ALA A 503 1.12 17.52 11.91
C ALA A 503 -0.01 18.35 12.57
N ALA A 504 0.13 18.64 13.87
CA ALA A 504 -0.73 19.58 14.58
C ALA A 504 0.05 20.83 15.00
N ALA A 505 -0.66 21.93 15.29
CA ALA A 505 -0.05 23.16 15.80
C ALA A 505 -0.98 23.91 16.75
N ASP A 506 -0.42 24.51 17.80
CA ASP A 506 -1.15 25.35 18.77
C ASP A 506 -0.98 26.86 18.50
N GLY A 507 -0.26 27.22 17.44
CA GLY A 507 0.10 28.59 17.08
C GLY A 507 1.50 29.03 17.53
N GLU A 508 2.12 28.31 18.47
CA GLU A 508 3.49 28.53 18.97
C GLU A 508 4.43 27.36 18.66
N ARG A 509 3.87 26.15 18.54
CA ARG A 509 4.56 24.87 18.42
C ARG A 509 3.96 24.03 17.32
N PHE A 510 4.77 23.13 16.77
CA PHE A 510 4.33 22.03 15.92
C PHE A 510 4.49 20.69 16.62
N TYR A 511 3.54 19.78 16.40
CA TYR A 511 3.54 18.44 16.95
C TYR A 511 3.61 17.40 15.85
N PHE A 512 4.55 16.45 15.98
CA PHE A 512 4.81 15.40 15.00
C PHE A 512 4.93 14.04 15.68
N GLY A 513 4.14 13.06 15.24
CA GLY A 513 4.39 11.65 15.53
C GLY A 513 5.39 11.07 14.54
N SER A 514 6.33 10.26 15.03
CA SER A 514 7.39 9.65 14.21
C SER A 514 7.51 8.15 14.43
N TRP A 515 7.93 7.42 13.39
CA TRP A 515 8.11 5.97 13.38
C TRP A 515 9.18 5.45 14.34
N ASP A 516 10.00 6.35 14.89
CA ASP A 516 10.90 6.11 16.02
C ASP A 516 10.19 5.96 17.39
N LYS A 517 8.85 5.88 17.40
CA LYS A 517 7.93 5.74 18.56
C LYS A 517 7.66 7.02 19.36
N HIS A 518 8.11 8.18 18.91
CA HIS A 518 8.01 9.40 19.71
C HIS A 518 7.03 10.44 19.14
N LEU A 519 6.42 11.20 20.06
CA LEU A 519 5.83 12.50 19.80
C LEU A 519 6.88 13.58 20.04
N TYR A 520 7.02 14.50 19.09
CA TYR A 520 7.89 15.67 19.15
C TYR A 520 7.07 16.94 19.25
N ALA A 521 7.54 17.90 20.05
CA ALA A 521 7.13 19.29 19.97
C ALA A 521 8.30 20.17 19.54
N LEU A 522 8.11 20.91 18.45
CA LEU A 522 9.09 21.84 17.90
C LEU A 522 8.58 23.28 18.04
N ASP A 523 9.47 24.21 18.36
CA ASP A 523 9.20 25.65 18.31
C ASP A 523 8.88 26.08 16.86
N ALA A 524 7.76 26.78 16.64
CA ALA A 524 7.27 27.03 15.28
C ALA A 524 8.16 27.98 14.46
N LEU A 525 8.89 28.89 15.10
CA LEU A 525 9.75 29.87 14.43
C LEU A 525 11.16 29.34 14.15
N THR A 526 11.67 28.45 14.99
CA THR A 526 13.09 28.03 14.96
C THR A 526 13.31 26.54 14.70
N GLY A 527 12.26 25.71 14.74
CA GLY A 527 12.36 24.26 14.56
C GLY A 527 13.05 23.53 15.71
N LYS A 528 13.41 24.23 16.79
CA LYS A 528 14.08 23.62 17.94
C LYS A 528 13.14 22.69 18.67
N GLN A 529 13.60 21.48 18.98
CA GLN A 529 12.87 20.56 19.85
C GLN A 529 12.71 21.18 21.24
N LEU A 530 11.46 21.43 21.62
CA LEU A 530 11.09 21.86 22.97
C LEU A 530 11.02 20.65 23.91
N TRP A 531 10.38 19.58 23.44
CA TRP A 531 10.33 18.30 24.14
C TRP A 531 10.11 17.13 23.17
N ARG A 532 10.38 15.92 23.67
CA ARG A 532 10.15 14.63 23.00
C ARG A 532 9.59 13.65 24.03
N ARG A 533 8.60 12.83 23.66
CA ARG A 533 7.98 11.83 24.54
C ARG A 533 7.81 10.50 23.82
N LEU A 534 8.07 9.41 24.53
CA LEU A 534 7.93 8.05 24.03
C LEU A 534 6.46 7.61 24.18
N CYS A 535 5.83 7.20 23.09
CA CYS A 535 4.41 6.82 23.06
C CYS A 535 4.18 5.30 22.98
N THR A 536 5.22 4.48 22.91
CA THR A 536 5.11 3.02 23.10
C THR A 536 6.47 2.40 23.39
N GLN A 537 6.50 1.35 24.22
CA GLN A 537 7.70 0.54 24.44
C GLN A 537 7.90 -0.51 23.33
N SER A 538 6.81 -0.99 22.72
CA SER A 538 6.86 -2.04 21.68
C SER A 538 7.68 -1.60 20.46
N THR A 539 8.43 -2.51 19.86
CA THR A 539 9.32 -2.23 18.72
C THR A 539 8.66 -2.38 17.35
N PHE A 540 7.57 -3.15 17.23
CA PHE A 540 6.97 -3.48 15.94
C PHE A 540 5.52 -3.96 16.09
N ALA A 541 4.55 -3.56 15.28
CA ALA A 541 4.32 -2.21 14.75
C ALA A 541 3.12 -1.62 15.54
N PHE A 542 2.83 -0.33 15.61
CA PHE A 542 3.18 0.84 14.80
C PHE A 542 3.33 2.04 15.74
N SER A 543 3.71 3.19 15.21
CA SER A 543 4.13 4.39 15.95
C SER A 543 3.01 5.45 16.07
N PRO A 544 3.21 6.54 16.83
CA PRO A 544 2.34 7.73 16.77
C PRO A 544 2.26 8.42 15.38
N ALA A 545 2.97 7.93 14.36
CA ALA A 545 3.06 8.53 13.04
C ALA A 545 2.00 8.07 12.03
N ILE A 546 0.96 7.32 12.43
CA ILE A 546 -0.19 7.02 11.56
C ILE A 546 -1.34 7.96 11.88
N GLY A 547 -2.10 7.73 12.95
CA GLY A 547 -3.25 8.59 13.29
C GLY A 547 -2.89 10.06 13.55
N GLY A 548 -1.65 10.34 13.96
CA GLY A 548 -1.15 11.71 14.16
C GLY A 548 -1.69 12.41 15.40
N PRO A 549 -1.07 13.53 15.80
CA PRO A 549 -1.51 14.31 16.94
C PRO A 549 -2.69 15.24 16.61
N ALA A 550 -3.48 15.58 17.62
CA ALA A 550 -4.36 16.76 17.62
C ALA A 550 -4.10 17.60 18.87
N VAL A 551 -4.36 18.91 18.80
CA VAL A 551 -4.08 19.83 19.91
C VAL A 551 -5.22 20.83 20.11
N ALA A 552 -5.63 21.01 21.36
CA ALA A 552 -6.60 22.01 21.78
C ALA A 552 -6.44 22.27 23.29
N GLN A 553 -6.81 23.46 23.77
CA GLN A 553 -6.90 23.77 25.21
C GLN A 553 -5.63 23.41 26.01
N ASN A 554 -4.45 23.71 25.45
CA ASN A 554 -3.12 23.36 26.02
C ASN A 554 -2.89 21.84 26.25
N ARG A 555 -3.63 20.98 25.54
CA ARG A 555 -3.50 19.51 25.57
C ARG A 555 -3.20 19.01 24.16
N VAL A 556 -2.16 18.19 24.01
CA VAL A 556 -1.86 17.46 22.77
C VAL A 556 -2.13 15.98 22.95
N LEU A 557 -2.96 15.44 22.07
CA LEU A 557 -3.39 14.05 22.07
C LEU A 557 -2.75 13.31 20.91
N VAL A 558 -2.28 12.08 21.14
CA VAL A 558 -1.71 11.24 20.08
C VAL A 558 -2.05 9.77 20.33
N PRO A 559 -2.53 9.04 19.31
CA PRO A 559 -2.77 7.61 19.42
C PRO A 559 -1.48 6.83 19.15
N ALA A 560 -1.31 5.70 19.82
CA ALA A 560 -0.21 4.77 19.61
C ALA A 560 -0.71 3.33 19.63
N ASN A 561 -0.14 2.49 18.76
CA ASN A 561 -0.67 1.17 18.46
C ASN A 561 -0.39 0.11 19.54
N GLY A 562 0.17 0.54 20.68
CA GLY A 562 0.08 -0.17 21.96
C GLY A 562 -1.34 -0.24 22.54
N ASN A 563 -2.35 0.22 21.80
CA ASN A 563 -3.72 0.48 22.24
C ASN A 563 -3.80 1.59 23.30
N GLU A 564 -3.11 2.69 23.04
CA GLU A 564 -3.02 3.82 23.97
C GLU A 564 -3.29 5.13 23.24
N LEU A 565 -4.25 5.91 23.74
CA LEU A 565 -4.43 7.32 23.41
C LEU A 565 -3.78 8.13 24.53
N TYR A 566 -2.67 8.80 24.22
CA TYR A 566 -1.96 9.65 25.16
C TYR A 566 -2.50 11.08 25.12
N CYS A 567 -2.52 11.75 26.26
CA CYS A 567 -2.69 13.19 26.38
C CYS A 567 -1.51 13.78 27.15
N PHE A 568 -0.82 14.76 26.56
CA PHE A 568 0.27 15.50 27.18
C PHE A 568 -0.09 16.98 27.32
N ASP A 569 0.49 17.64 28.31
CA ASP A 569 0.52 19.09 28.38
C ASP A 569 1.29 19.65 27.17
N ALA A 570 0.66 20.53 26.41
CA ALA A 570 1.20 21.05 25.15
C ALA A 570 2.53 21.80 25.35
N ALA A 571 2.68 22.49 26.48
CA ALA A 571 3.86 23.32 26.75
C ALA A 571 5.10 22.53 27.20
N SER A 572 4.93 21.59 28.12
CA SER A 572 6.00 20.84 28.79
C SER A 572 6.21 19.41 28.25
N GLY A 573 5.18 18.84 27.64
CA GLY A 573 5.15 17.43 27.26
C GLY A 573 4.90 16.49 28.44
N GLU A 574 4.56 16.99 29.63
CA GLU A 574 4.24 16.11 30.76
C GLU A 574 2.95 15.30 30.49
N PRO A 575 2.91 14.00 30.80
CA PRO A 575 1.73 13.18 30.59
C PRO A 575 0.62 13.59 31.56
N LEU A 576 -0.55 13.94 31.02
CA LEU A 576 -1.73 14.30 31.81
C LEU A 576 -2.60 13.08 32.08
N TRP A 577 -2.87 12.30 31.03
CA TRP A 577 -3.58 11.02 31.12
C TRP A 577 -3.26 10.13 29.92
N LYS A 578 -3.61 8.85 30.03
CA LYS A 578 -3.70 7.94 28.88
C LYS A 578 -4.95 7.08 28.99
N ALA A 579 -5.59 6.83 27.86
CA ALA A 579 -6.74 5.93 27.74
C ALA A 579 -6.35 4.69 26.93
N ALA A 580 -6.95 3.55 27.22
CA ALA A 580 -6.83 2.33 26.43
C ALA A 580 -8.23 1.83 26.07
N SER A 581 -8.42 1.32 24.87
CA SER A 581 -9.70 0.76 24.45
C SER A 581 -9.87 -0.66 25.03
N PRO A 582 -11.00 -0.99 25.68
CA PRO A 582 -11.31 -2.37 26.06
C PRO A 582 -11.72 -3.27 24.87
N GLY A 583 -11.82 -2.72 23.65
CA GLY A 583 -12.15 -3.44 22.42
C GLY A 583 -11.10 -3.25 21.33
N ASP A 584 -11.52 -2.65 20.21
CA ASP A 584 -10.68 -2.38 19.05
C ASP A 584 -9.58 -1.36 19.40
N LYS A 585 -8.40 -1.47 18.80
CA LYS A 585 -7.19 -0.76 19.27
C LYS A 585 -7.08 0.67 18.75
N PHE A 586 -6.64 1.59 19.61
CA PHE A 586 -6.14 2.89 19.14
C PHE A 586 -4.86 2.74 18.28
N GLY A 587 -4.57 3.73 17.44
CA GLY A 587 -3.27 3.89 16.76
C GLY A 587 -3.33 4.37 15.30
N TYR A 588 -4.40 4.03 14.58
CA TYR A 588 -4.47 4.25 13.12
C TYR A 588 -5.26 5.47 12.66
N SER A 589 -6.26 5.90 13.41
CA SER A 589 -7.02 7.11 13.10
C SER A 589 -6.67 8.19 14.10
N GLY A 590 -6.65 9.45 13.67
CA GLY A 590 -6.39 10.58 14.53
C GLY A 590 -7.51 10.85 15.53
N PRO A 591 -7.21 11.54 16.64
CA PRO A 591 -8.21 12.08 17.54
C PRO A 591 -8.80 13.37 16.96
N ARG A 592 -10.12 13.46 16.87
CA ARG A 592 -10.84 14.71 16.57
C ARG A 592 -11.38 15.31 17.86
N ILE A 593 -10.94 16.52 18.18
CA ILE A 593 -11.37 17.25 19.39
C ILE A 593 -12.51 18.20 19.00
N GLU A 594 -13.58 18.22 19.79
CA GLU A 594 -14.64 19.24 19.73
C GLU A 594 -15.19 19.50 21.13
N GLY A 595 -15.15 20.75 21.59
CA GLY A 595 -15.54 21.10 22.96
C GLY A 595 -14.70 20.35 24.00
N ASP A 596 -15.38 19.62 24.88
CA ASP A 596 -14.81 18.76 25.92
C ASP A 596 -14.64 17.28 25.48
N ARG A 597 -14.92 16.97 24.21
CA ARG A 597 -14.95 15.60 23.66
C ARG A 597 -13.83 15.32 22.68
N VAL A 598 -13.42 14.07 22.65
CA VAL A 598 -12.41 13.53 21.74
C VAL A 598 -12.97 12.27 21.08
N PHE A 599 -13.18 12.32 19.78
CA PHE A 599 -13.65 11.22 18.95
C PHE A 599 -12.47 10.54 18.26
N ILE A 600 -12.42 9.21 18.26
CA ILE A 600 -11.35 8.44 17.62
C ILE A 600 -11.88 7.13 17.05
N GLY A 601 -11.42 6.79 15.84
CA GLY A 601 -11.67 5.49 15.21
C GLY A 601 -10.64 4.44 15.64
N CYS A 602 -11.10 3.25 15.99
CA CYS A 602 -10.27 2.15 16.46
C CYS A 602 -10.09 1.05 15.40
N LEU A 603 -8.91 0.41 15.39
CA LEU A 603 -8.63 -0.73 14.55
C LEU A 603 -9.07 -2.04 15.22
N GLY A 604 -10.10 -2.67 14.67
CA GLY A 604 -10.49 -4.05 14.95
C GLY A 604 -11.69 -4.44 14.11
N ASP A 605 -12.14 -5.68 14.27
CA ASP A 605 -13.23 -6.28 13.48
C ASP A 605 -14.61 -5.70 13.81
N LYS A 606 -14.78 -5.11 14.99
CA LYS A 606 -16.01 -4.42 15.39
C LYS A 606 -16.16 -3.02 14.79
N GLY A 607 -15.08 -2.42 14.29
CA GLY A 607 -15.09 -1.05 13.76
C GLY A 607 -15.53 -0.01 14.80
N GLU A 608 -14.98 -0.06 16.00
CA GLU A 608 -15.40 0.83 17.09
C GLU A 608 -14.95 2.30 16.86
N VAL A 609 -15.87 3.24 17.03
CA VAL A 609 -15.58 4.65 17.31
C VAL A 609 -15.76 4.89 18.79
N ARG A 610 -14.83 5.57 19.45
CA ARG A 610 -14.92 5.93 20.87
C ARG A 610 -14.93 7.43 21.05
N CYS A 611 -15.67 7.88 22.06
CA CYS A 611 -15.67 9.24 22.56
C CYS A 611 -15.14 9.24 24.00
N VAL A 612 -14.11 10.03 24.26
CA VAL A 612 -13.54 10.23 25.61
C VAL A 612 -13.55 11.71 26.00
N SER A 613 -13.56 12.00 27.30
CA SER A 613 -13.42 13.38 27.80
C SER A 613 -12.00 13.91 27.58
N LEU A 614 -11.89 15.16 27.11
CA LEU A 614 -10.60 15.83 26.90
C LEU A 614 -9.84 16.07 28.21
N GLU A 615 -10.58 16.33 29.30
CA GLU A 615 -10.04 16.65 30.62
C GLU A 615 -9.29 15.45 31.24
N GLU A 616 -9.88 14.26 31.17
CA GLU A 616 -9.49 13.09 31.97
C GLU A 616 -9.25 11.80 31.16
N GLY A 617 -9.62 11.76 29.88
CA GLY A 617 -9.55 10.56 29.05
C GLY A 617 -10.57 9.48 29.40
N LYS A 618 -11.63 9.83 30.14
CA LYS A 618 -12.69 8.88 30.51
C LYS A 618 -13.62 8.63 29.34
N GLU A 619 -13.99 7.37 29.12
CA GLU A 619 -14.97 7.00 28.11
C GLU A 619 -16.35 7.61 28.41
N LEU A 620 -16.92 8.24 27.38
CA LEU A 620 -18.27 8.79 27.38
C LEU A 620 -19.23 7.86 26.62
N TRP A 621 -18.77 7.31 25.49
CA TRP A 621 -19.48 6.26 24.74
C TRP A 621 -18.53 5.50 23.80
N ALA A 622 -18.97 4.33 23.34
CA ALA A 622 -18.36 3.57 22.26
C ALA A 622 -19.44 3.04 21.30
N ALA A 623 -19.19 3.13 20.00
CA ALA A 623 -20.12 2.75 18.94
C ALA A 623 -19.44 1.78 17.96
N ALA A 624 -19.97 0.56 17.82
CA ALA A 624 -19.42 -0.45 16.92
C ALA A 624 -20.12 -0.41 15.55
N THR A 625 -19.40 -0.02 14.50
CA THR A 625 -19.93 0.04 13.11
C THR A 625 -20.00 -1.34 12.43
N GLY A 626 -19.33 -2.35 13.00
CA GLY A 626 -19.18 -3.68 12.42
C GLY A 626 -18.19 -3.76 11.25
N GLN A 627 -17.41 -2.71 11.00
CA GLN A 627 -16.51 -2.61 9.86
C GLN A 627 -15.22 -1.87 10.21
N VAL A 628 -14.07 -2.50 9.95
CA VAL A 628 -12.73 -1.99 10.32
C VAL A 628 -12.53 -0.52 9.91
N ILE A 629 -12.16 0.32 10.87
CA ILE A 629 -11.77 1.71 10.66
C ILE A 629 -10.24 1.78 10.61
N TYR A 630 -9.70 2.32 9.52
CA TYR A 630 -8.25 2.42 9.28
C TYR A 630 -7.96 3.77 8.63
N ASP A 631 -7.08 4.57 9.23
CA ASP A 631 -6.63 5.88 8.71
C ASP A 631 -7.77 6.82 8.26
N SER A 632 -8.85 6.83 9.04
CA SER A 632 -10.00 7.72 8.84
C SER A 632 -10.29 8.44 10.15
N THR A 633 -9.66 9.61 10.31
CA THR A 633 -9.91 10.50 11.46
C THR A 633 -11.37 10.98 11.38
N PRO A 634 -12.17 10.87 12.45
CA PRO A 634 -13.56 11.30 12.41
C PRO A 634 -13.69 12.79 12.09
N ALA A 635 -14.64 13.15 11.23
CA ALA A 635 -15.11 14.54 11.08
C ALA A 635 -16.31 14.77 12.00
N VAL A 636 -16.52 16.02 12.44
CA VAL A 636 -17.71 16.38 13.24
C VAL A 636 -18.25 17.72 12.77
N SER A 637 -19.57 17.79 12.61
CA SER A 637 -20.33 19.02 12.38
C SER A 637 -21.81 18.78 12.74
N GLU A 638 -22.53 19.83 13.16
CA GLU A 638 -23.97 19.77 13.49
C GLU A 638 -24.35 18.66 14.49
N GLY A 639 -23.45 18.30 15.41
CA GLY A 639 -23.64 17.23 16.39
C GLY A 639 -23.50 15.80 15.84
N ILE A 640 -23.05 15.64 14.59
CA ILE A 640 -22.85 14.34 13.93
C ILE A 640 -21.37 14.09 13.70
N VAL A 641 -20.90 12.94 14.16
CA VAL A 641 -19.58 12.38 13.85
C VAL A 641 -19.69 11.54 12.59
N SER A 642 -18.86 11.82 11.58
CA SER A 642 -18.76 11.03 10.34
C SER A 642 -17.40 10.34 10.23
N VAL A 643 -17.38 9.06 9.86
CA VAL A 643 -16.15 8.25 9.71
C VAL A 643 -16.26 7.22 8.58
N GLY A 644 -15.16 6.95 7.87
CA GLY A 644 -15.10 5.93 6.82
C GLY A 644 -14.56 4.58 7.32
N SER A 645 -15.00 3.48 6.70
CA SER A 645 -14.49 2.12 6.93
C SER A 645 -13.77 1.55 5.70
N VAL A 646 -12.87 0.58 5.91
CA VAL A 646 -12.18 -0.08 4.77
C VAL A 646 -13.14 -0.88 3.87
N SER A 647 -14.36 -1.20 4.30
CA SER A 647 -15.36 -1.80 3.40
C SER A 647 -16.08 -0.79 2.50
N GLY A 648 -15.65 0.47 2.49
CA GLY A 648 -16.22 1.52 1.66
C GLY A 648 -17.52 2.12 2.21
N ALA A 649 -17.85 1.91 3.49
CA ALA A 649 -19.01 2.58 4.08
C ALA A 649 -18.60 3.84 4.86
N LEU A 650 -19.41 4.87 4.74
CA LEU A 650 -19.39 6.04 5.60
C LEU A 650 -20.46 5.86 6.69
N TRP A 651 -20.12 6.17 7.94
CA TRP A 651 -21.00 6.05 9.11
C TRP A 651 -21.28 7.42 9.72
N GLY A 652 -22.53 7.65 10.12
CA GLY A 652 -22.97 8.82 10.87
C GLY A 652 -23.38 8.42 12.29
N ILE A 653 -22.82 9.10 13.29
CA ILE A 653 -22.98 8.79 14.72
C ILE A 653 -23.33 10.08 15.46
N ASP A 654 -24.33 10.05 16.35
CA ASP A 654 -24.67 11.17 17.23
C ASP A 654 -23.51 11.44 18.23
N ALA A 655 -22.97 12.66 18.22
CA ALA A 655 -21.79 13.03 18.99
C ALA A 655 -22.02 13.01 20.51
N ALA A 656 -23.27 13.21 20.95
CA ALA A 656 -23.62 13.25 22.36
C ALA A 656 -23.72 11.84 22.98
N SER A 657 -24.40 10.92 22.30
CA SER A 657 -24.81 9.60 22.80
C SER A 657 -24.04 8.41 22.22
N GLY A 658 -23.40 8.56 21.06
CA GLY A 658 -22.78 7.45 20.33
C GLY A 658 -23.76 6.57 19.55
N ALA A 659 -25.03 6.98 19.44
CA ALA A 659 -26.00 6.25 18.62
C ALA A 659 -25.64 6.35 17.12
N ILE A 660 -25.58 5.22 16.42
CA ILE A 660 -25.44 5.19 14.97
C ILE A 660 -26.77 5.67 14.36
N VAL A 661 -26.74 6.80 13.65
CA VAL A 661 -27.92 7.43 13.04
C VAL A 661 -28.08 7.10 11.55
N GLY A 662 -27.01 6.63 10.90
CA GLY A 662 -27.09 6.15 9.52
C GLY A 662 -25.75 5.71 8.94
N SER A 663 -25.80 5.16 7.73
CA SER A 663 -24.61 4.80 6.95
C SER A 663 -24.88 4.92 5.45
N PHE A 664 -23.81 4.97 4.66
CA PHE A 664 -23.86 5.02 3.20
C PHE A 664 -22.73 4.20 2.58
N GLN A 665 -23.02 3.35 1.59
CA GLN A 665 -22.03 2.51 0.92
C GLN A 665 -21.50 3.16 -0.37
N PHE A 666 -20.18 3.35 -0.46
CA PHE A 666 -19.51 3.79 -1.68
C PHE A 666 -19.30 2.63 -2.66
N PRO A 667 -19.25 2.89 -3.99
CA PRO A 667 -19.29 1.85 -5.03
C PRO A 667 -18.17 0.81 -4.96
N THR A 668 -16.98 1.24 -4.57
CA THR A 668 -15.80 0.40 -4.35
C THR A 668 -14.84 1.12 -3.39
N GLY A 669 -13.81 0.39 -2.98
CA GLY A 669 -12.58 0.95 -2.40
C GLY A 669 -12.62 1.20 -0.90
N HIS A 670 -11.43 1.19 -0.31
CA HIS A 670 -11.23 1.44 1.11
C HIS A 670 -11.37 2.94 1.42
N PHE A 671 -11.95 3.30 2.56
CA PHE A 671 -11.66 4.60 3.17
C PHE A 671 -10.30 4.54 3.83
N LEU A 672 -9.32 5.18 3.20
CA LEU A 672 -7.99 5.47 3.74
C LEU A 672 -7.77 6.99 3.82
N SER A 673 -8.87 7.74 3.92
CA SER A 673 -8.90 9.19 4.02
C SER A 673 -9.90 9.60 5.10
N SER A 674 -9.74 10.82 5.62
CA SER A 674 -10.73 11.40 6.52
C SER A 674 -11.80 12.14 5.71
N PRO A 675 -13.09 11.96 6.03
CA PRO A 675 -14.13 12.83 5.53
C PRO A 675 -13.90 14.27 6.00
N ALA A 676 -14.53 15.22 5.32
CA ALA A 676 -14.64 16.61 5.76
C ALA A 676 -16.11 17.00 5.84
N MET A 677 -16.48 17.94 6.71
CA MET A 677 -17.87 18.36 6.91
C MET A 677 -17.98 19.88 6.90
N ASP A 678 -19.07 20.38 6.33
CA ASP A 678 -19.45 21.80 6.33
C ASP A 678 -20.97 21.90 6.52
N GLY A 679 -21.40 22.30 7.73
CA GLY A 679 -22.78 22.21 8.18
C GLY A 679 -23.34 20.79 7.99
N ARG A 680 -24.41 20.68 7.21
CA ARG A 680 -25.12 19.41 6.93
C ARG A 680 -24.60 18.63 5.73
N ALA A 681 -23.47 19.03 5.15
CA ALA A 681 -22.80 18.31 4.07
C ALA A 681 -21.57 17.56 4.61
N VAL A 682 -21.43 16.28 4.26
CA VAL A 682 -20.21 15.49 4.42
C VAL A 682 -19.60 15.18 3.07
N TYR A 683 -18.29 15.35 2.97
CA TYR A 683 -17.47 15.12 1.79
C TYR A 683 -16.53 13.97 2.09
N ALA A 684 -16.51 12.97 1.23
CA ALA A 684 -15.84 11.71 1.47
C ALA A 684 -15.24 11.18 0.18
N ALA A 685 -14.03 10.61 0.27
CA ALA A 685 -13.31 10.05 -0.86
C ALA A 685 -12.77 8.65 -0.54
N THR A 686 -12.78 7.75 -1.52
CA THR A 686 -12.26 6.39 -1.37
C THR A 686 -11.02 6.16 -2.22
N TYR A 687 -10.35 5.06 -1.91
CA TYR A 687 -9.15 4.62 -2.59
C TYR A 687 -9.39 4.12 -4.03
N SER A 688 -10.64 3.90 -4.44
CA SER A 688 -11.02 3.53 -5.81
C SER A 688 -11.49 4.71 -6.67
N ASP A 689 -10.83 5.85 -6.49
CA ASP A 689 -11.00 7.13 -7.19
C ASP A 689 -12.37 7.84 -6.99
N TRP A 690 -13.23 7.41 -6.08
CA TRP A 690 -14.53 8.08 -5.86
C TRP A 690 -14.44 9.24 -4.88
N VAL A 691 -15.17 10.33 -5.19
CA VAL A 691 -15.41 11.48 -4.31
C VAL A 691 -16.90 11.78 -4.34
N MET A 692 -17.51 11.97 -3.16
CA MET A 692 -18.93 12.31 -3.05
C MET A 692 -19.16 13.41 -2.01
N ARG A 693 -20.21 14.19 -2.23
CA ARG A 693 -20.91 14.95 -1.19
C ARG A 693 -22.20 14.21 -0.85
N LEU A 694 -22.41 13.96 0.43
CA LEU A 694 -23.68 13.50 0.99
C LEU A 694 -24.24 14.59 1.91
N ASP A 695 -25.54 14.86 1.82
CA ASP A 695 -26.25 15.74 2.75
C ASP A 695 -27.00 14.90 3.79
N PHE A 696 -26.94 15.31 5.07
CA PHE A 696 -27.61 14.60 6.16
C PHE A 696 -28.83 15.33 6.76
N SER A 697 -29.80 14.54 7.24
CA SER A 697 -31.12 14.98 7.76
C SER A 697 -31.11 15.34 9.25
#